data_AF-A0A3B9N1K1-F1
#
_entry.id   AF-A0A3B9N1K1-F1
#
_cell.length_a   1.000
_cell.length_b   1.000
_cell.length_c   1.000
_cell.angle_alpha   90.00
_cell.angle_beta   90.00
_cell.angle_gamma   90.00
#
_symmetry.space_group_name_H-M   'P 1'
#
loop_
_entity.id
_entity.type
_entity.pdbx_description
1 polymer ?
#
loop_
_entity_poly.entity_id
_entity_poly.type
_entity_poly.pdbx_seq_one_letter_code
_entity_poly.pdbx_strand_id
1 'polypeptide(L)'
;MVIKQFILKKRICLFIALFFFTLSFSYSQSDEDCFMCHEDMELRSEIDGRYMYVDSKILKNSVHKSVSCASCHKDAAVEDFPHKENLAEVNCGDCHESADQDFYRGIHGQALKLNEPFAPTCKECHGEHTILPPSNPKSLTYKMNIPVLCGKCHKEGAPVARAYNINEHNIIENYSQGIHGKGLFESGLIVTATCNNCHGNHLILPHTSLNSTTSVNNIAKTCMQCHARIEDVHTKVIKGELWEESPGAIPACTACHPPHKVDPKNVAANMSDNTCLKCHGRDDVYKIVDGERVSLKVLRHDLDGYEHKNITCVKCHTDVSTHLERPCETAHKVNCDNCHAEVSSKYFASGHGQAYFKKDENAPYCTDCHGSHKVKSRYDDTSPTYRTEIPNLCGKCHSKDNKKTEGKDLKEVSAYSDYSSSVHGKGLEEKGLTVTAVCTDCHTTHYMLKESDENSSVHPSNVPQTCAKCHKGIYDEYIAGDHDISHDVGDRKYPTCAVCHSSHTISDINEDKFLHEITNQCGSCHEKLTNSYMETYHGKAYTLGYEEAAKCSDCHGAHKILNVNNPESQVSKENIMITCQKCHPDANERFTGFLTHATHDNRDEYPALYYAFWGMTFLLIGVFAFFGIHTLLWLPRSLKERRRRKHQEPKGKAVYIRRFKTRHRVTHIFVILSFMILALTGMMLKFANMPWANTLADFLGGVKSAGNWHRFAAIITFGYFAFHLSALLYTKFKRGIKVKDFIFSSSSLMFNRQDLRDFAATIKWFVGRGPKPQYGRWTYWEKFDYMAVFWGVGVIGLSGLILWFPEIFTRFMPGWLINVAQIIHSDEALLAVGFIFTIHFFNTHFRPEAFPMDTVIFTGHLPIEVYKEDRPKEYEELLRSGKIDEVKVELDISKTRMRFIKIFGFIFLSLGIMLTLLIIYSLLFGSH
;
A
#
# COMPACT_ATOMS: atom_id res chain seq x y z
N MET A 1 62.38 5.25 -20.35
CA MET A 1 61.53 6.04 -21.27
C MET A 1 61.31 7.46 -20.71
N VAL A 2 62.41 8.15 -20.38
CA VAL A 2 62.43 9.43 -19.62
C VAL A 2 63.25 10.51 -20.35
N ILE A 3 63.74 10.27 -21.57
CA ILE A 3 64.59 11.20 -22.33
C ILE A 3 63.88 11.83 -23.54
N LYS A 4 62.62 11.45 -23.85
CA LYS A 4 61.85 12.02 -24.98
C LYS A 4 60.93 13.21 -24.65
N GLN A 5 60.70 13.54 -23.38
CA GLN A 5 59.81 14.66 -22.98
C GLN A 5 60.52 16.01 -22.77
N PHE A 6 61.85 16.06 -22.68
CA PHE A 6 62.57 17.31 -22.40
C PHE A 6 62.87 18.15 -23.66
N ILE A 7 62.86 17.56 -24.86
CA ILE A 7 63.16 18.27 -26.12
C ILE A 7 61.91 18.94 -26.73
N LEU A 8 60.70 18.47 -26.39
CA LEU A 8 59.45 19.03 -26.96
C LEU A 8 58.99 20.31 -26.24
N LYS A 9 59.28 20.48 -24.94
CA LYS A 9 58.88 21.67 -24.17
C LYS A 9 59.65 22.95 -24.52
N LYS A 10 60.91 22.85 -25.00
CA LYS A 10 61.69 24.04 -25.40
C LYS A 10 61.32 24.61 -26.77
N ARG A 11 60.82 23.79 -27.70
CA ARG A 11 60.34 24.28 -29.02
C ARG A 11 58.98 24.98 -28.94
N ILE A 12 58.11 24.58 -28.02
CA ILE A 12 56.81 25.22 -27.81
C ILE A 12 56.96 26.58 -27.12
N CYS A 13 57.89 26.73 -26.16
CA CYS A 13 58.15 28.05 -25.55
C CYS A 13 58.80 29.06 -26.50
N LEU A 14 59.63 28.62 -27.47
CA LEU A 14 60.20 29.53 -28.47
C LEU A 14 59.19 29.92 -29.56
N PHE A 15 58.23 29.03 -29.89
CA PHE A 15 57.14 29.36 -30.82
C PHE A 15 56.09 30.28 -30.19
N ILE A 16 55.78 30.12 -28.90
CA ILE A 16 54.85 31.02 -28.19
C ILE A 16 55.48 32.41 -27.98
N ALA A 17 56.80 32.51 -27.78
CA ALA A 17 57.48 33.79 -27.69
C ALA A 17 57.61 34.52 -29.04
N LEU A 18 57.73 33.80 -30.17
CA LEU A 18 57.74 34.41 -31.50
C LEU A 18 56.34 34.73 -32.05
N PHE A 19 55.28 34.03 -31.60
CA PHE A 19 53.90 34.37 -31.97
C PHE A 19 53.37 35.60 -31.23
N PHE A 20 54.00 35.97 -30.11
CA PHE A 20 53.68 37.21 -29.37
C PHE A 20 54.35 38.47 -29.93
N PHE A 21 55.20 38.37 -30.97
CA PHE A 21 55.93 39.52 -31.55
C PHE A 21 55.49 39.91 -32.96
N THR A 22 54.41 39.32 -33.50
CA THR A 22 53.85 39.68 -34.83
C THR A 22 52.33 39.81 -34.87
N LEU A 23 51.66 40.03 -33.72
CA LEU A 23 50.34 40.65 -33.74
C LEU A 23 50.53 42.15 -33.61
N SER A 24 50.54 42.82 -34.75
CA SER A 24 50.14 44.22 -34.82
C SER A 24 48.83 44.35 -34.05
N PHE A 25 48.84 45.12 -32.97
CA PHE A 25 47.63 45.62 -32.35
C PHE A 25 46.91 46.47 -33.40
N SER A 26 45.95 45.88 -34.11
CA SER A 26 44.88 46.69 -34.69
C SER A 26 44.03 47.15 -33.51
N TYR A 27 44.19 48.43 -33.16
CA TYR A 27 43.27 49.14 -32.28
C TYR A 27 41.86 49.00 -32.88
N SER A 28 41.03 48.12 -32.33
CA SER A 28 39.60 48.24 -32.55
C SER A 28 39.17 49.50 -31.82
N GLN A 29 38.59 50.46 -32.54
CA GLN A 29 37.97 51.63 -31.92
C GLN A 29 36.94 51.17 -30.89
N SER A 30 36.91 51.86 -29.75
CA SER A 30 35.98 51.61 -28.68
C SER A 30 34.69 52.41 -28.91
N ASP A 31 33.57 51.95 -28.35
CA ASP A 31 32.30 52.69 -28.46
C ASP A 31 32.39 54.05 -27.75
N GLU A 32 33.24 54.15 -26.73
CA GLU A 32 33.57 55.40 -26.05
C GLU A 32 34.12 56.45 -27.02
N ASP A 33 34.89 56.06 -28.03
CA ASP A 33 35.43 57.00 -29.03
C ASP A 33 34.31 57.60 -29.89
N CYS A 34 33.27 56.83 -30.22
CA CYS A 34 32.10 57.30 -30.96
C CYS A 34 31.22 58.22 -30.11
N PHE A 35 31.03 57.89 -28.82
CA PHE A 35 30.17 58.66 -27.93
C PHE A 35 30.71 60.06 -27.61
N MET A 36 32.02 60.30 -27.71
CA MET A 36 32.61 61.64 -27.51
C MET A 36 31.95 62.72 -28.37
N CYS A 37 31.42 62.35 -29.55
CA CYS A 37 30.67 63.24 -30.43
C CYS A 37 29.18 62.88 -30.47
N HIS A 38 28.82 61.60 -30.57
CA HIS A 38 27.44 61.17 -30.80
C HIS A 38 26.53 61.15 -29.55
N GLU A 39 27.03 61.52 -28.37
CA GLU A 39 26.20 61.74 -27.18
C GLU A 39 25.64 63.17 -27.07
N ASP A 40 26.02 64.08 -27.96
CA ASP A 40 25.53 65.46 -27.99
C ASP A 40 24.16 65.54 -28.71
N MET A 41 23.14 66.02 -27.98
CA MET A 41 21.78 66.21 -28.49
C MET A 41 21.66 67.34 -29.52
N GLU A 42 22.65 68.24 -29.59
CA GLU A 42 22.68 69.35 -30.56
C GLU A 42 23.47 69.02 -31.83
N LEU A 43 24.17 67.88 -31.88
CA LEU A 43 24.94 67.46 -33.04
C LEU A 43 24.02 67.19 -34.25
N ARG A 44 24.30 67.88 -35.36
CA ARG A 44 23.54 67.77 -36.61
C ARG A 44 24.42 67.43 -37.79
N SER A 45 23.85 66.67 -38.70
CA SER A 45 24.36 66.43 -40.05
C SER A 45 24.45 67.74 -40.84
N GLU A 46 25.59 68.00 -41.48
CA GLU A 46 25.73 69.15 -42.38
C GLU A 46 24.99 68.96 -43.72
N ILE A 47 24.71 67.71 -44.10
CA ILE A 47 24.08 67.38 -45.39
C ILE A 47 22.56 67.53 -45.35
N ASP A 48 21.92 67.09 -44.26
CA ASP A 48 20.45 67.01 -44.18
C ASP A 48 19.87 67.53 -42.87
N GLY A 49 20.69 68.10 -41.99
CA GLY A 49 20.27 68.71 -40.73
C GLY A 49 19.68 67.73 -39.71
N ARG A 50 19.76 66.41 -39.94
CA ARG A 50 19.27 65.40 -38.99
C ARG A 50 20.15 65.37 -37.74
N TYR A 51 19.51 65.17 -36.59
CA TYR A 51 20.20 64.95 -35.33
C TYR A 51 20.99 63.65 -35.38
N MET A 52 22.26 63.70 -35.00
CA MET A 52 23.18 62.56 -34.98
C MET A 52 23.39 61.99 -33.57
N TYR A 53 22.50 62.36 -32.65
CA TYR A 53 22.48 61.90 -31.26
C TYR A 53 22.12 60.42 -31.15
N VAL A 54 22.91 59.68 -30.38
CA VAL A 54 22.68 58.28 -30.03
C VAL A 54 22.71 58.14 -28.51
N ASP A 55 21.57 57.82 -27.89
CA ASP A 55 21.53 57.48 -26.47
C ASP A 55 22.17 56.10 -26.24
N SER A 56 23.31 56.07 -25.57
CA SER A 56 24.04 54.84 -25.23
C SER A 56 23.19 53.83 -24.44
N LYS A 57 22.14 54.27 -23.73
CA LYS A 57 21.20 53.39 -23.01
C LYS A 57 20.28 52.61 -23.95
N ILE A 58 20.00 53.13 -25.14
CA ILE A 58 19.12 52.46 -26.12
C ILE A 58 19.82 51.21 -26.67
N LEU A 59 21.08 51.34 -27.10
CA LEU A 59 21.85 50.23 -27.63
C LEU A 59 22.12 49.16 -26.55
N LYS A 60 22.40 49.57 -25.30
CA LYS A 60 22.57 48.66 -24.16
C LYS A 60 21.33 47.80 -23.86
N ASN A 61 20.14 48.27 -24.24
CA ASN A 61 18.88 47.55 -24.08
C ASN A 61 18.49 46.73 -25.32
N SER A 62 19.25 46.82 -26.41
CA SER A 62 19.03 46.07 -27.65
C SER A 62 19.66 44.67 -27.58
N VAL A 63 19.30 43.81 -28.54
CA VAL A 63 19.93 42.48 -28.71
C VAL A 63 21.41 42.58 -29.11
N HIS A 64 21.84 43.72 -29.64
CA HIS A 64 23.21 44.00 -30.08
C HIS A 64 24.06 44.74 -29.04
N LYS A 65 23.66 44.75 -27.76
CA LYS A 65 24.39 45.44 -26.67
C LYS A 65 25.88 45.11 -26.52
N SER A 66 26.34 44.02 -27.14
CA SER A 66 27.73 43.55 -27.12
C SER A 66 28.45 43.73 -28.46
N VAL A 67 27.83 44.39 -29.43
CA VAL A 67 28.38 44.70 -30.74
C VAL A 67 28.84 46.15 -30.73
N SER A 68 30.10 46.40 -31.10
CA SER A 68 30.63 47.76 -31.18
C SER A 68 30.03 48.53 -32.35
N CYS A 69 29.95 49.85 -32.21
CA CYS A 69 29.43 50.79 -33.20
C CYS A 69 30.15 50.63 -34.55
N ALA A 70 31.48 50.52 -34.53
CA ALA A 70 32.33 50.31 -35.70
C ALA A 70 32.11 48.95 -36.40
N SER A 71 31.55 47.94 -35.71
CA SER A 71 31.25 46.65 -36.33
C SER A 71 30.03 46.71 -37.26
N CYS A 72 29.08 47.60 -36.96
CA CYS A 72 27.92 47.88 -37.81
C CYS A 72 28.21 49.02 -38.81
N HIS A 73 28.90 50.07 -38.36
CA HIS A 73 29.32 51.21 -39.17
C HIS A 73 30.79 51.07 -39.59
N LYS A 74 31.10 50.07 -40.41
CA LYS A 74 32.48 49.75 -40.80
C LYS A 74 33.22 50.93 -41.43
N ASP A 75 32.51 51.77 -42.17
CA ASP A 75 33.07 52.97 -42.80
C ASP A 75 33.38 54.10 -41.81
N ALA A 76 32.87 54.01 -40.57
CA ALA A 76 33.15 54.97 -39.50
C ALA A 76 34.41 54.61 -38.70
N ALA A 77 34.97 53.42 -38.91
CA ALA A 77 36.18 52.93 -38.23
C ALA A 77 37.46 53.55 -38.84
N VAL A 78 37.65 54.86 -38.68
CA VAL A 78 38.76 55.64 -39.25
C VAL A 78 39.77 56.10 -38.19
N GLU A 79 41.07 56.07 -38.48
CA GLU A 79 42.10 56.46 -37.50
C GLU A 79 42.02 57.94 -37.08
N ASP A 80 41.49 58.82 -37.94
CA ASP A 80 41.32 60.25 -37.69
C ASP A 80 39.85 60.67 -37.72
N PHE A 81 39.36 61.25 -36.62
CA PHE A 81 38.00 61.83 -36.52
C PHE A 81 37.99 63.32 -36.92
N PRO A 82 36.88 63.83 -37.52
CA PRO A 82 35.61 63.14 -37.77
C PRO A 82 35.66 62.18 -38.98
N HIS A 83 34.86 61.11 -38.92
CA HIS A 83 34.70 60.19 -40.06
C HIS A 83 33.98 60.86 -41.23
N LYS A 84 34.08 60.27 -42.43
CA LYS A 84 33.46 60.79 -43.66
C LYS A 84 31.96 61.08 -43.46
N GLU A 85 31.49 62.19 -44.02
CA GLU A 85 30.09 62.66 -43.88
C GLU A 85 29.03 61.68 -44.40
N ASN A 86 29.39 60.83 -45.37
CA ASN A 86 28.47 59.85 -45.97
C ASN A 86 29.00 58.44 -45.77
N LEU A 87 28.42 57.73 -44.79
CA LEU A 87 28.68 56.33 -44.49
C LEU A 87 27.75 55.44 -45.32
N ALA A 88 28.21 54.25 -45.70
CA ALA A 88 27.31 53.26 -46.28
C ALA A 88 26.22 52.85 -45.28
N GLU A 89 25.04 52.48 -45.79
CA GLU A 89 23.99 51.92 -44.94
C GLU A 89 24.46 50.61 -44.29
N VAL A 90 24.07 50.39 -43.03
CA VAL A 90 24.45 49.21 -42.25
C VAL A 90 23.89 47.95 -42.91
N ASN A 91 24.79 47.04 -43.30
CA ASN A 91 24.41 45.75 -43.85
C ASN A 91 24.28 44.68 -42.75
N CYS A 92 23.03 44.36 -42.39
CA CYS A 92 22.74 43.32 -41.39
C CYS A 92 23.20 41.92 -41.84
N GLY A 93 23.30 41.68 -43.16
CA GLY A 93 23.67 40.39 -43.74
C GLY A 93 25.10 39.95 -43.46
N ASP A 94 25.99 40.87 -43.08
CA ASP A 94 27.37 40.57 -42.71
C ASP A 94 27.46 39.63 -41.48
N CYS A 95 26.43 39.64 -40.63
CA CYS A 95 26.32 38.74 -39.48
C CYS A 95 25.05 37.88 -39.50
N HIS A 96 24.01 38.28 -40.23
CA HIS A 96 22.75 37.55 -40.38
C HIS A 96 22.57 36.98 -41.79
N GLU A 97 23.58 36.28 -42.30
CA GLU A 97 23.65 35.80 -43.69
C GLU A 97 22.40 35.01 -44.11
N SER A 98 21.88 34.12 -43.27
CA SER A 98 20.69 33.32 -43.60
C SER A 98 19.42 34.16 -43.75
N ALA A 99 19.22 35.12 -42.85
CA ALA A 99 18.06 36.01 -42.89
C ALA A 99 18.13 36.98 -44.07
N ASP A 100 19.33 37.44 -44.41
CA ASP A 100 19.60 38.30 -45.55
C ASP A 100 19.32 37.58 -46.88
N GLN A 101 19.84 36.36 -47.04
CA GLN A 101 19.58 35.51 -48.19
C GLN A 101 18.08 35.23 -48.36
N ASP A 102 17.37 34.90 -47.29
CA ASP A 102 15.93 34.66 -47.32
C ASP A 102 15.13 35.93 -47.67
N PHE A 103 15.53 37.08 -47.14
CA PHE A 103 14.92 38.38 -47.45
C PHE A 103 15.05 38.75 -48.92
N TYR A 104 16.26 38.65 -49.49
CA TYR A 104 16.49 38.94 -50.92
C TYR A 104 15.87 37.91 -51.85
N ARG A 105 15.59 36.69 -51.39
CA ARG A 105 14.80 35.71 -52.16
C ARG A 105 13.29 36.01 -52.11
N GLY A 106 12.83 36.74 -51.10
CA GLY A 106 11.44 37.17 -50.94
C GLY A 106 11.07 38.39 -51.79
N ILE A 107 9.77 38.68 -51.87
CA ILE A 107 9.22 39.79 -52.65
C ILE A 107 9.73 41.16 -52.17
N HIS A 108 9.93 41.33 -50.86
CA HIS A 108 10.40 42.58 -50.28
C HIS A 108 11.86 42.87 -50.65
N GLY A 109 12.75 41.89 -50.55
CA GLY A 109 14.15 42.08 -50.94
C GLY A 109 14.34 42.17 -52.45
N GLN A 110 13.51 41.50 -53.26
CA GLN A 110 13.50 41.71 -54.71
C GLN A 110 13.05 43.12 -55.09
N ALA A 111 12.00 43.65 -54.44
CA ALA A 111 11.55 45.02 -54.62
C ALA A 111 12.65 46.02 -54.23
N LEU A 112 13.34 45.78 -53.10
CA LEU A 112 14.46 46.61 -52.67
C LEU A 112 15.62 46.59 -53.68
N LYS A 113 15.97 45.42 -54.22
CA LYS A 113 17.02 45.27 -55.25
C LYS A 113 16.69 45.99 -56.56
N LEU A 114 15.41 46.10 -56.88
CA LEU A 114 14.91 46.80 -58.07
C LEU A 114 14.73 48.31 -57.84
N ASN A 115 15.07 48.84 -56.65
CA ASN A 115 14.82 50.22 -56.25
C ASN A 115 13.34 50.64 -56.39
N GLU A 116 12.44 49.71 -56.13
CA GLU A 116 11.00 49.96 -56.14
C GLU A 116 10.59 50.90 -55.00
N PRO A 117 9.76 51.93 -55.26
CA PRO A 117 9.28 52.84 -54.23
C PRO A 117 8.66 52.11 -53.03
N PHE A 118 9.00 52.55 -51.81
CA PHE A 118 8.44 52.03 -50.55
C PHE A 118 8.76 50.55 -50.23
N ALA A 119 9.76 49.95 -50.88
CA ALA A 119 10.28 48.64 -50.48
C ALA A 119 10.85 48.71 -49.04
N PRO A 120 10.43 47.81 -48.12
CA PRO A 120 10.94 47.83 -46.75
C PRO A 120 12.36 47.25 -46.71
N THR A 121 13.18 47.71 -45.76
CA THR A 121 14.49 47.12 -45.44
C THR A 121 14.42 46.42 -44.08
N CYS A 122 15.54 45.87 -43.60
CA CYS A 122 15.62 45.23 -42.29
C CYS A 122 15.23 46.19 -41.15
N LYS A 123 15.57 47.49 -41.26
CA LYS A 123 15.35 48.49 -40.20
C LYS A 123 13.88 48.87 -40.03
N GLU A 124 13.07 48.84 -41.10
CA GLU A 124 11.63 49.11 -41.00
C GLU A 124 10.88 47.99 -40.26
N CYS A 125 11.42 46.77 -40.29
CA CYS A 125 10.85 45.60 -39.61
C CYS A 125 11.36 45.41 -38.18
N HIS A 126 12.66 45.61 -37.93
CA HIS A 126 13.31 45.32 -36.64
C HIS A 126 13.62 46.58 -35.81
N GLY A 127 13.65 47.76 -36.42
CA GLY A 127 14.16 49.00 -35.85
C GLY A 127 15.65 49.20 -36.17
N GLU A 128 16.18 50.35 -35.74
CA GLU A 128 17.58 50.74 -35.94
C GLU A 128 18.42 50.36 -34.70
N HIS A 129 18.77 51.31 -33.83
CA HIS A 129 19.46 51.02 -32.57
C HIS A 129 18.55 50.41 -31.47
N THR A 130 17.25 50.30 -31.73
CA THR A 130 16.21 49.83 -30.79
C THR A 130 15.78 48.37 -31.02
N ILE A 131 16.63 47.53 -31.63
CA ILE A 131 16.26 46.15 -31.96
C ILE A 131 16.10 45.33 -30.67
N LEU A 132 14.87 44.93 -30.37
CA LEU A 132 14.51 44.16 -29.18
C LEU A 132 14.19 42.70 -29.54
N PRO A 133 14.40 41.74 -28.62
CA PRO A 133 14.10 40.34 -28.89
C PRO A 133 12.59 40.14 -29.13
N PRO A 134 12.17 39.20 -29.99
CA PRO A 134 10.76 38.99 -30.35
C PRO A 134 9.88 38.49 -29.18
N SER A 135 10.48 38.13 -28.04
CA SER A 135 9.79 37.83 -26.79
C SER A 135 9.42 39.07 -25.98
N ASN A 136 10.02 40.23 -26.27
CA ASN A 136 9.76 41.48 -25.54
C ASN A 136 8.51 42.18 -26.12
N PRO A 137 7.48 42.49 -25.32
CA PRO A 137 6.26 43.16 -25.79
C PRO A 137 6.46 44.50 -26.51
N LYS A 138 7.58 45.19 -26.26
CA LYS A 138 7.94 46.44 -26.93
C LYS A 138 8.63 46.24 -28.30
N SER A 139 9.02 45.02 -28.65
CA SER A 139 9.65 44.72 -29.94
C SER A 139 8.64 44.86 -31.09
N LEU A 140 9.06 45.41 -32.22
CA LEU A 140 8.23 45.48 -33.44
C LEU A 140 7.84 44.08 -33.93
N THR A 141 8.70 43.09 -33.71
CA THR A 141 8.48 41.68 -34.09
C THR A 141 7.87 40.85 -32.96
N TYR A 142 7.45 41.47 -31.86
CA TYR A 142 6.64 40.79 -30.85
C TYR A 142 5.33 40.33 -31.46
N LYS A 143 4.88 39.12 -31.10
CA LYS A 143 3.76 38.47 -31.77
C LYS A 143 2.48 39.31 -31.87
N MET A 144 2.13 40.06 -30.82
CA MET A 144 0.97 40.96 -30.83
C MET A 144 1.14 42.18 -31.75
N ASN A 145 2.39 42.58 -32.02
CA ASN A 145 2.73 43.75 -32.82
C ASN A 145 2.88 43.43 -34.32
N ILE A 146 3.04 42.16 -34.68
CA ILE A 146 3.26 41.72 -36.08
C ILE A 146 2.15 42.19 -37.03
N PRO A 147 0.83 42.04 -36.74
CA PRO A 147 -0.20 42.52 -37.65
C PRO A 147 -0.14 44.04 -37.84
N VAL A 148 0.20 44.79 -36.79
CA VAL A 148 0.38 46.24 -36.85
C VAL A 148 1.63 46.61 -37.66
N LEU A 149 2.73 45.86 -37.50
CA LEU A 149 3.98 46.03 -38.23
C LEU A 149 3.75 45.86 -39.74
N CYS A 150 3.18 44.73 -40.17
CA CYS A 150 2.85 44.49 -41.57
C CYS A 150 1.80 45.51 -42.07
N GLY A 151 0.85 45.86 -41.21
CA GLY A 151 -0.18 46.86 -41.47
C GLY A 151 0.35 48.28 -41.70
N LYS A 152 1.59 48.63 -41.31
CA LYS A 152 2.16 49.95 -41.63
C LYS A 152 2.21 50.21 -43.14
N CYS A 153 2.49 49.16 -43.92
CA CYS A 153 2.60 49.22 -45.38
C CYS A 153 1.40 48.60 -46.10
N HIS A 154 0.77 47.57 -45.53
CA HIS A 154 -0.31 46.80 -46.19
C HIS A 154 -1.73 47.15 -45.75
N LYS A 155 -1.93 48.18 -44.90
CA LYS A 155 -3.28 48.68 -44.60
C LYS A 155 -3.82 49.58 -45.70
N GLU A 156 -5.14 49.72 -45.72
CA GLU A 156 -5.84 50.62 -46.63
C GLU A 156 -5.31 52.06 -46.50
N GLY A 157 -5.04 52.72 -47.64
CA GLY A 157 -4.50 54.08 -47.69
C GLY A 157 -2.99 54.23 -47.48
N ALA A 158 -2.25 53.16 -47.17
CA ALA A 158 -0.79 53.20 -47.11
C ALA A 158 -0.16 53.48 -48.50
N PRO A 159 1.03 54.12 -48.59
CA PRO A 159 1.68 54.41 -49.87
C PRO A 159 1.87 53.19 -50.78
N VAL A 160 2.24 52.03 -50.22
CA VAL A 160 2.40 50.76 -50.96
C VAL A 160 1.06 50.27 -51.51
N ALA A 161 0.01 50.26 -50.69
CA ALA A 161 -1.33 49.82 -51.11
C ALA A 161 -1.97 50.74 -52.19
N ARG A 162 -1.50 51.99 -52.31
CA ARG A 162 -1.93 52.92 -53.37
C ARG A 162 -1.07 52.84 -54.64
N ALA A 163 0.22 52.54 -54.49
CA ALA A 163 1.17 52.48 -55.61
C ALA A 163 1.17 51.12 -56.33
N TYR A 164 0.85 50.04 -55.62
CA TYR A 164 0.85 48.67 -56.15
C TYR A 164 -0.55 48.06 -56.07
N ASN A 165 -0.94 47.30 -57.10
CA ASN A 165 -2.22 46.60 -57.14
C ASN A 165 -2.19 45.35 -56.25
N ILE A 166 -2.62 45.49 -54.99
CA ILE A 166 -2.75 44.38 -54.04
C ILE A 166 -4.16 43.83 -54.13
N ASN A 167 -4.31 42.54 -54.43
CA ASN A 167 -5.61 41.91 -54.69
C ASN A 167 -6.57 41.93 -53.48
N GLU A 168 -6.06 42.02 -52.26
CA GLU A 168 -6.85 41.98 -51.02
C GLU A 168 -6.84 43.35 -50.32
N HIS A 169 -8.02 43.86 -49.97
CA HIS A 169 -8.22 45.16 -49.34
C HIS A 169 -8.64 44.98 -47.87
N ASN A 170 -8.44 46.00 -47.04
CA ASN A 170 -8.82 45.97 -45.62
C ASN A 170 -8.25 44.77 -44.83
N ILE A 171 -7.03 44.33 -45.16
CA ILE A 171 -6.39 43.11 -44.63
C ILE A 171 -6.33 43.10 -43.09
N ILE A 172 -5.97 44.23 -42.48
CA ILE A 172 -5.87 44.34 -41.02
C ILE A 172 -7.24 44.29 -40.34
N GLU A 173 -8.24 44.94 -40.92
CA GLU A 173 -9.61 44.90 -40.42
C GLU A 173 -10.17 43.48 -40.51
N ASN A 174 -10.05 42.84 -41.68
CA ASN A 174 -10.48 41.47 -41.91
C ASN A 174 -9.80 40.50 -40.94
N TYR A 175 -8.47 40.59 -40.80
CA TYR A 175 -7.71 39.76 -39.85
C TYR A 175 -8.22 39.96 -38.42
N SER A 176 -8.38 41.21 -37.98
CA SER A 176 -8.83 41.56 -36.62
C SER A 176 -10.23 41.00 -36.29
N GLN A 177 -11.12 40.94 -37.29
CA GLN A 177 -12.47 40.39 -37.14
C GLN A 177 -12.53 38.86 -37.18
N GLY A 178 -11.53 38.21 -37.80
CA GLY A 178 -11.40 36.76 -37.88
C GLY A 178 -11.04 36.12 -36.54
N ILE A 179 -11.20 34.79 -36.44
CA ILE A 179 -10.91 34.05 -35.20
C ILE A 179 -9.46 34.20 -34.73
N HIS A 180 -8.51 34.35 -35.67
CA HIS A 180 -7.11 34.60 -35.33
C HIS A 180 -6.88 36.01 -34.76
N GLY A 181 -7.48 37.05 -35.36
CA GLY A 181 -7.37 38.40 -34.82
C GLY A 181 -8.06 38.58 -33.48
N LYS A 182 -9.25 37.98 -33.29
CA LYS A 182 -9.93 37.97 -31.98
C LYS A 182 -9.14 37.22 -30.93
N GLY A 183 -8.62 36.04 -31.26
CA GLY A 183 -7.75 35.28 -30.36
C GLY A 183 -6.53 36.10 -29.93
N LEU A 184 -5.89 36.79 -30.87
CA LEU A 184 -4.73 37.63 -30.60
C LEU A 184 -5.10 38.88 -29.81
N PHE A 185 -5.97 39.76 -30.33
CA PHE A 185 -6.24 41.09 -29.78
C PHE A 185 -7.28 41.13 -28.66
N GLU A 186 -8.37 40.36 -28.75
CA GLU A 186 -9.43 40.36 -27.72
C GLU A 186 -9.08 39.42 -26.57
N SER A 187 -8.58 38.22 -26.90
CA SER A 187 -8.28 37.17 -25.91
C SER A 187 -6.83 37.13 -25.44
N GLY A 188 -5.92 37.92 -26.03
CA GLY A 188 -4.51 37.98 -25.64
C GLY A 188 -3.70 36.71 -25.91
N LEU A 189 -4.20 35.80 -26.76
CA LEU A 189 -3.58 34.50 -27.02
C LEU A 189 -2.40 34.64 -28.00
N ILE A 190 -1.20 34.72 -27.46
CA ILE A 190 0.04 34.75 -28.26
C ILE A 190 0.32 33.43 -29.01
N VAL A 191 -0.47 32.38 -28.82
CA VAL A 191 -0.34 31.14 -29.61
C VAL A 191 -1.02 31.26 -30.97
N THR A 192 -1.94 32.21 -31.12
CA THR A 192 -2.73 32.40 -32.34
C THR A 192 -1.88 32.80 -33.55
N ALA A 193 -2.29 32.38 -34.74
CA ALA A 193 -1.54 32.63 -35.97
C ALA A 193 -1.54 34.12 -36.35
N THR A 194 -0.36 34.67 -36.63
CA THR A 194 -0.12 36.03 -37.15
C THR A 194 0.35 35.99 -38.60
N CYS A 195 0.45 37.15 -39.27
CA CYS A 195 0.77 37.23 -40.71
C CYS A 195 1.99 36.40 -41.12
N ASN A 196 3.04 36.44 -40.30
CA ASN A 196 4.29 35.71 -40.52
C ASN A 196 4.17 34.18 -40.33
N ASN A 197 3.20 33.68 -39.57
CA ASN A 197 2.94 32.24 -39.47
C ASN A 197 2.39 31.66 -40.78
N CYS A 198 1.70 32.49 -41.57
CA CYS A 198 1.18 32.09 -42.87
C CYS A 198 2.14 32.45 -44.01
N HIS A 199 2.71 33.65 -44.01
CA HIS A 199 3.52 34.18 -45.12
C HIS A 199 5.03 33.99 -44.97
N GLY A 200 5.52 33.58 -43.80
CA GLY A 200 6.95 33.52 -43.48
C GLY A 200 7.46 34.77 -42.77
N ASN A 201 8.68 34.68 -42.22
CA ASN A 201 9.33 35.79 -41.51
C ASN A 201 10.18 36.64 -42.45
N HIS A 202 11.33 36.11 -42.87
CA HIS A 202 12.27 36.77 -43.79
C HIS A 202 12.05 36.36 -45.24
N LEU A 203 11.66 35.10 -45.50
CA LEU A 203 11.28 34.62 -46.83
C LEU A 203 9.78 34.76 -47.06
N ILE A 204 9.35 35.89 -47.62
CA ILE A 204 7.96 36.13 -48.00
C ILE A 204 7.82 35.98 -49.51
N LEU A 205 7.09 34.96 -49.95
CA LEU A 205 6.86 34.64 -51.36
C LEU A 205 5.40 34.90 -51.75
N PRO A 206 5.11 35.31 -53.01
CA PRO A 206 3.74 35.51 -53.44
C PRO A 206 3.01 34.17 -53.44
N HIS A 207 1.69 34.17 -53.18
CA HIS A 207 0.87 32.94 -53.16
C HIS A 207 0.89 32.16 -54.49
N THR A 208 1.24 32.83 -55.60
CA THR A 208 1.43 32.23 -56.92
C THR A 208 2.72 31.42 -57.05
N SER A 209 3.69 31.61 -56.16
CA SER A 209 4.91 30.80 -56.13
C SER A 209 4.62 29.44 -55.51
N LEU A 210 5.00 28.36 -56.21
CA LEU A 210 4.84 26.99 -55.71
C LEU A 210 5.54 26.76 -54.36
N ASN A 211 6.63 27.49 -54.10
CA ASN A 211 7.42 27.39 -52.87
C ASN A 211 6.88 28.28 -51.73
N SER A 212 5.83 29.06 -51.96
CA SER A 212 5.21 29.87 -50.90
C SER A 212 4.46 28.98 -49.91
N THR A 213 4.55 29.32 -48.62
CA THR A 213 3.77 28.69 -47.55
C THR A 213 2.25 28.91 -47.74
N THR A 214 1.86 29.96 -48.46
CA THR A 214 0.46 30.24 -48.80
C THR A 214 0.08 29.78 -50.21
N SER A 215 0.91 28.97 -50.88
CA SER A 215 0.55 28.39 -52.17
C SER A 215 -0.53 27.33 -52.00
N VAL A 216 -1.32 27.09 -53.05
CA VAL A 216 -2.37 26.04 -53.06
C VAL A 216 -1.82 24.67 -52.60
N ASN A 217 -0.57 24.37 -52.93
CA ASN A 217 0.06 23.09 -52.60
C ASN A 217 0.58 23.01 -51.16
N ASN A 218 0.88 24.14 -50.53
CA ASN A 218 1.50 24.19 -49.19
C ASN A 218 0.57 24.71 -48.10
N ILE A 219 -0.56 25.32 -48.46
CA ILE A 219 -1.45 25.99 -47.49
C ILE A 219 -1.98 25.03 -46.42
N ALA A 220 -2.29 23.78 -46.77
CA ALA A 220 -2.72 22.77 -45.81
C ALA A 220 -1.62 22.49 -44.78
N LYS A 221 -0.37 22.30 -45.23
CA LYS A 221 0.80 22.11 -44.37
C LYS A 221 1.02 23.30 -43.44
N THR A 222 0.81 24.52 -43.94
CA THR A 222 0.92 25.75 -43.15
C THR A 222 -0.14 25.81 -42.04
N CYS A 223 -1.41 25.50 -42.36
CA CYS A 223 -2.47 25.43 -41.35
C CYS A 223 -2.21 24.34 -40.30
N MET A 224 -1.66 23.19 -40.71
CA MET A 224 -1.35 22.07 -39.83
C MET A 224 -0.24 22.35 -38.80
N GLN A 225 0.55 23.41 -38.98
CA GLN A 225 1.51 23.83 -37.95
C GLN A 225 0.82 24.18 -36.62
N CYS A 226 -0.46 24.55 -36.67
CA CYS A 226 -1.28 24.82 -35.48
C CYS A 226 -2.52 23.92 -35.40
N HIS A 227 -3.10 23.48 -36.52
CA HIS A 227 -4.27 22.60 -36.58
C HIS A 227 -3.89 21.14 -36.86
N ALA A 228 -3.33 20.47 -35.84
CA ALA A 228 -2.73 19.13 -35.94
C ALA A 228 -3.66 17.99 -36.42
N ARG A 229 -4.99 18.20 -36.46
CA ARG A 229 -5.99 17.21 -36.88
C ARG A 229 -6.94 17.72 -37.97
N ILE A 230 -6.56 18.76 -38.71
CA ILE A 230 -7.45 19.34 -39.72
C ILE A 230 -7.78 18.35 -40.86
N GLU A 231 -6.85 17.45 -41.19
CA GLU A 231 -7.01 16.37 -42.17
C GLU A 231 -8.04 15.33 -41.71
N ASP A 232 -8.06 14.97 -40.41
CA ASP A 232 -9.08 14.06 -39.84
C ASP A 232 -10.50 14.63 -39.93
N VAL A 233 -10.62 15.96 -39.99
CA VAL A 233 -11.91 16.65 -40.13
C VAL A 233 -12.29 16.79 -41.61
N HIS A 234 -11.32 17.01 -42.51
CA HIS A 234 -11.58 17.19 -43.94
C HIS A 234 -11.75 15.89 -44.72
N THR A 235 -11.08 14.81 -44.34
CA THR A 235 -11.28 13.45 -44.90
C THR A 235 -12.68 12.89 -44.62
N LYS A 236 -13.42 13.51 -43.68
CA LYS A 236 -14.84 13.24 -43.41
C LYS A 236 -15.79 13.97 -44.37
N VAL A 237 -15.33 15.03 -45.05
CA VAL A 237 -16.13 15.86 -45.98
C VAL A 237 -15.73 15.63 -47.44
N ILE A 238 -14.46 15.30 -47.70
CA ILE A 238 -13.90 15.00 -49.02
C ILE A 238 -13.22 13.62 -48.94
N LYS A 239 -13.50 12.71 -49.90
CA LYS A 239 -12.97 11.34 -49.91
C LYS A 239 -11.45 11.34 -49.75
N GLY A 240 -10.95 10.63 -48.73
CA GLY A 240 -9.51 10.52 -48.42
C GLY A 240 -8.67 9.98 -49.59
N GLU A 241 -9.24 9.10 -50.43
CA GLU A 241 -8.59 8.51 -51.61
C GLU A 241 -8.14 9.58 -52.63
N LEU A 242 -8.85 10.71 -52.73
CA LEU A 242 -8.52 11.81 -53.65
C LEU A 242 -7.26 12.60 -53.25
N TRP A 243 -6.85 12.52 -51.97
CA TRP A 243 -5.63 13.17 -51.48
C TRP A 243 -4.36 12.45 -51.98
N GLU A 244 -4.44 11.14 -52.20
CA GLU A 244 -3.30 10.31 -52.61
C GLU A 244 -3.23 10.15 -54.14
N GLU A 245 -4.37 10.05 -54.82
CA GLU A 245 -4.43 9.71 -56.25
C GLU A 245 -4.42 10.92 -57.22
N SER A 246 -4.77 12.14 -56.77
CA SER A 246 -4.84 13.33 -57.65
C SER A 246 -4.58 14.66 -56.93
N PRO A 247 -3.31 15.01 -56.67
CA PRO A 247 -2.93 16.28 -56.04
C PRO A 247 -3.39 17.47 -56.90
N GLY A 248 -4.40 18.22 -56.42
CA GLY A 248 -4.97 19.39 -57.10
C GLY A 248 -6.46 19.26 -57.49
N ALA A 249 -7.07 18.06 -57.36
CA ALA A 249 -8.51 17.86 -57.56
C ALA A 249 -9.37 18.36 -56.38
N ILE A 250 -8.73 18.68 -55.24
CA ILE A 250 -9.37 19.10 -53.99
C ILE A 250 -9.26 20.63 -53.88
N PRO A 251 -10.36 21.36 -53.59
CA PRO A 251 -10.28 22.79 -53.33
C PRO A 251 -9.31 23.08 -52.18
N ALA A 252 -8.39 24.03 -52.38
CA ALA A 252 -7.51 24.49 -51.30
C ALA A 252 -8.34 24.92 -50.08
N CYS A 253 -7.81 24.79 -48.85
CA CYS A 253 -8.52 25.22 -47.64
C CYS A 253 -9.09 26.64 -47.76
N THR A 254 -8.37 27.51 -48.47
CA THR A 254 -8.73 28.91 -48.73
C THR A 254 -9.90 29.11 -49.69
N ALA A 255 -10.30 28.09 -50.45
CA ALA A 255 -11.45 28.15 -51.33
C ALA A 255 -12.78 28.21 -50.56
N CYS A 256 -12.82 27.56 -49.39
CA CYS A 256 -13.98 27.57 -48.49
C CYS A 256 -13.78 28.48 -47.27
N HIS A 257 -12.53 28.66 -46.82
CA HIS A 257 -12.18 29.54 -45.69
C HIS A 257 -11.35 30.74 -46.18
N PRO A 258 -11.94 31.93 -46.38
CA PRO A 258 -11.16 33.10 -46.77
C PRO A 258 -10.04 33.38 -45.75
N PRO A 259 -8.76 33.40 -46.17
CA PRO A 259 -7.61 33.35 -45.25
C PRO A 259 -7.49 34.57 -44.34
N HIS A 260 -8.03 35.71 -44.76
CA HIS A 260 -8.03 36.94 -43.98
C HIS A 260 -9.38 37.21 -43.28
N LYS A 261 -10.44 36.40 -43.52
CA LYS A 261 -11.76 36.58 -42.92
C LYS A 261 -12.45 35.22 -42.68
N VAL A 262 -12.28 34.67 -41.48
CA VAL A 262 -12.87 33.39 -41.08
C VAL A 262 -14.03 33.64 -40.08
N ASP A 263 -15.28 33.51 -40.54
CA ASP A 263 -16.51 33.61 -39.71
C ASP A 263 -17.11 32.21 -39.44
N PRO A 264 -17.26 31.78 -38.17
CA PRO A 264 -17.82 30.48 -37.82
C PRO A 264 -19.32 30.31 -38.15
N LYS A 265 -20.07 31.38 -38.44
CA LYS A 265 -21.53 31.29 -38.65
C LYS A 265 -21.96 30.61 -39.95
N ASN A 266 -21.09 30.51 -40.97
CA ASN A 266 -21.48 30.05 -42.31
C ASN A 266 -21.33 28.54 -42.57
N VAL A 267 -20.86 27.73 -41.60
CA VAL A 267 -20.49 26.32 -41.87
C VAL A 267 -21.60 25.30 -41.53
N ALA A 268 -22.66 25.65 -40.79
CA ALA A 268 -23.60 24.64 -40.22
C ALA A 268 -25.10 24.87 -40.43
N ALA A 269 -25.54 25.76 -41.35
CA ALA A 269 -26.94 26.21 -41.41
C ALA A 269 -27.78 25.68 -42.59
N ASN A 270 -27.61 24.43 -43.05
CA ASN A 270 -28.33 23.95 -44.24
C ASN A 270 -29.35 22.80 -44.05
N MET A 271 -29.60 22.28 -42.83
CA MET A 271 -30.65 21.27 -42.66
C MET A 271 -31.40 21.39 -41.32
N SER A 272 -32.73 21.51 -41.38
CA SER A 272 -33.60 21.58 -40.20
C SER A 272 -34.00 20.20 -39.68
N ASP A 273 -34.27 20.07 -38.39
CA ASP A 273 -34.71 18.83 -37.73
C ASP A 273 -35.97 18.22 -38.38
N ASN A 274 -36.84 19.05 -38.96
CA ASN A 274 -38.04 18.60 -39.66
C ASN A 274 -37.72 17.67 -40.83
N THR A 275 -36.54 17.80 -41.45
CA THR A 275 -36.10 16.91 -42.52
C THR A 275 -35.86 15.49 -41.99
N CYS A 276 -35.26 15.36 -40.81
CA CYS A 276 -35.00 14.08 -40.16
C CYS A 276 -36.30 13.44 -39.64
N LEU A 277 -37.17 14.25 -39.03
CA LEU A 277 -38.42 13.80 -38.40
C LEU A 277 -39.47 13.30 -39.40
N LYS A 278 -39.37 13.63 -40.70
CA LYS A 278 -40.23 13.03 -41.75
C LYS A 278 -40.12 11.50 -41.80
N CYS A 279 -38.94 10.97 -41.54
CA CYS A 279 -38.70 9.53 -41.46
C CYS A 279 -38.73 9.09 -39.99
N HIS A 280 -37.93 9.72 -39.13
CA HIS A 280 -37.76 9.28 -37.74
C HIS A 280 -38.98 9.56 -36.85
N GLY A 281 -39.98 10.33 -37.27
CA GLY A 281 -41.22 10.52 -36.52
C GLY A 281 -42.22 9.36 -36.66
N ARG A 282 -41.99 8.41 -37.57
CA ARG A 282 -42.91 7.31 -37.88
C ARG A 282 -42.62 6.05 -37.07
N ASP A 283 -43.67 5.29 -36.76
CA ASP A 283 -43.58 4.02 -36.00
C ASP A 283 -42.98 2.85 -36.78
N ASP A 284 -42.96 2.95 -38.11
CA ASP A 284 -42.55 1.87 -39.01
C ASP A 284 -41.06 1.92 -39.40
N VAL A 285 -40.29 2.87 -38.87
CA VAL A 285 -38.85 3.00 -39.15
C VAL A 285 -38.04 2.24 -38.11
N TYR A 286 -37.22 1.30 -38.60
CA TYR A 286 -36.37 0.43 -37.78
C TYR A 286 -35.06 0.11 -38.50
N LYS A 287 -34.07 -0.32 -37.73
CA LYS A 287 -32.88 -1.01 -38.23
C LYS A 287 -32.85 -2.43 -37.67
N ILE A 288 -32.10 -3.31 -38.34
CA ILE A 288 -31.82 -4.65 -37.83
C ILE A 288 -30.40 -4.61 -37.26
N VAL A 289 -30.24 -4.95 -35.98
CA VAL A 289 -28.95 -5.10 -35.30
C VAL A 289 -28.95 -6.49 -34.67
N ASP A 290 -27.96 -7.31 -35.00
CA ASP A 290 -27.82 -8.70 -34.50
C ASP A 290 -29.06 -9.58 -34.70
N GLY A 291 -29.82 -9.34 -35.77
CA GLY A 291 -31.04 -10.09 -36.11
C GLY A 291 -32.32 -9.57 -35.44
N GLU A 292 -32.24 -8.57 -34.56
CA GLU A 292 -33.39 -7.98 -33.88
C GLU A 292 -33.83 -6.63 -34.49
N ARG A 293 -35.14 -6.38 -34.48
CA ARG A 293 -35.75 -5.15 -35.02
C ARG A 293 -35.67 -4.03 -33.96
N VAL A 294 -34.77 -3.08 -34.17
CA VAL A 294 -34.59 -1.90 -33.30
C VAL A 294 -35.29 -0.69 -33.91
N SER A 295 -36.26 -0.11 -33.21
CA SER A 295 -36.96 1.10 -33.66
C SER A 295 -36.02 2.29 -33.76
N LEU A 296 -36.19 3.10 -34.81
CA LEU A 296 -35.48 4.37 -35.02
C LEU A 296 -36.39 5.58 -34.79
N LYS A 297 -37.55 5.38 -34.16
CA LYS A 297 -38.50 6.45 -33.90
C LYS A 297 -37.94 7.44 -32.89
N VAL A 298 -38.04 8.73 -33.20
CA VAL A 298 -37.69 9.86 -32.35
C VAL A 298 -38.78 10.91 -32.48
N LEU A 299 -39.43 11.25 -31.37
CA LEU A 299 -40.41 12.34 -31.32
C LEU A 299 -39.77 13.56 -30.67
N ARG A 300 -40.04 14.75 -31.22
CA ARG A 300 -39.42 15.98 -30.73
C ARG A 300 -39.80 16.30 -29.28
N HIS A 301 -41.06 16.08 -28.92
CA HIS A 301 -41.55 16.30 -27.55
C HIS A 301 -40.92 15.35 -26.52
N ASP A 302 -40.45 14.17 -26.95
CA ASP A 302 -39.74 13.24 -26.07
C ASP A 302 -38.37 13.76 -25.63
N LEU A 303 -37.88 14.85 -26.23
CA LEU A 303 -36.57 15.45 -25.94
C LEU A 303 -36.67 16.72 -25.08
N ASP A 304 -37.86 17.27 -24.87
CA ASP A 304 -38.06 18.58 -24.21
C ASP A 304 -37.65 18.58 -22.72
N GLY A 305 -37.65 17.41 -22.10
CA GLY A 305 -37.24 17.18 -20.70
C GLY A 305 -35.78 16.76 -20.52
N TYR A 306 -34.98 16.71 -21.59
CA TYR A 306 -33.60 16.22 -21.56
C TYR A 306 -32.59 17.33 -21.87
N GLU A 307 -31.34 17.06 -21.53
CA GLU A 307 -30.22 17.91 -21.92
C GLU A 307 -30.07 17.91 -23.45
N HIS A 308 -29.56 19.01 -24.00
CA HIS A 308 -29.46 19.25 -25.44
C HIS A 308 -30.78 19.47 -26.20
N LYS A 309 -31.91 19.70 -25.51
CA LYS A 309 -33.19 20.03 -26.18
C LYS A 309 -33.12 21.20 -27.17
N ASN A 310 -32.20 22.14 -27.00
CA ASN A 310 -32.03 23.30 -27.89
C ASN A 310 -30.97 23.09 -29.00
N ILE A 311 -30.49 21.85 -29.19
CA ILE A 311 -29.50 21.49 -30.20
C ILE A 311 -30.20 20.81 -31.39
N THR A 312 -29.93 21.30 -32.61
CA THR A 312 -30.44 20.70 -33.85
C THR A 312 -29.77 19.36 -34.14
N CYS A 313 -30.49 18.40 -34.74
CA CYS A 313 -30.03 17.02 -34.96
C CYS A 313 -28.66 16.95 -35.66
N VAL A 314 -28.42 17.80 -36.64
CA VAL A 314 -27.19 17.83 -37.45
C VAL A 314 -25.95 18.31 -36.71
N LYS A 315 -26.10 18.92 -35.52
CA LYS A 315 -24.97 19.29 -34.66
C LYS A 315 -24.40 18.08 -33.93
N CYS A 316 -25.21 17.05 -33.70
CA CYS A 316 -24.80 15.78 -33.10
C CYS A 316 -24.51 14.72 -34.18
N HIS A 317 -25.26 14.74 -35.29
CA HIS A 317 -25.07 13.88 -36.45
C HIS A 317 -24.34 14.64 -37.55
N THR A 318 -23.05 14.90 -37.36
CA THR A 318 -22.25 15.73 -38.30
C THR A 318 -21.84 15.01 -39.59
N ASP A 319 -22.12 13.73 -39.69
CA ASP A 319 -21.78 12.84 -40.79
C ASP A 319 -22.95 12.62 -41.77
N VAL A 320 -24.09 13.26 -41.55
CA VAL A 320 -25.22 13.25 -42.48
C VAL A 320 -24.95 14.14 -43.69
N SER A 321 -25.31 13.66 -44.88
CA SER A 321 -25.08 14.38 -46.14
C SER A 321 -26.40 14.80 -46.78
N THR A 322 -26.51 16.09 -47.13
CA THR A 322 -27.66 16.62 -47.89
C THR A 322 -27.64 16.22 -49.37
N HIS A 323 -26.59 15.54 -49.83
CA HIS A 323 -26.39 15.14 -51.22
C HIS A 323 -26.81 13.69 -51.51
N LEU A 324 -27.23 12.94 -50.49
CA LEU A 324 -27.67 11.55 -50.62
C LEU A 324 -29.21 11.46 -50.58
N GLU A 325 -29.77 10.50 -51.33
CA GLU A 325 -31.21 10.22 -51.34
C GLU A 325 -31.73 9.82 -49.95
N ARG A 326 -30.89 9.15 -49.16
CA ARG A 326 -31.06 8.95 -47.72
C ARG A 326 -29.99 9.74 -46.96
N PRO A 327 -30.30 10.95 -46.44
CA PRO A 327 -29.31 11.80 -45.78
C PRO A 327 -28.62 11.16 -44.56
N CYS A 328 -29.26 10.17 -43.95
CA CYS A 328 -28.75 9.42 -42.81
C CYS A 328 -27.98 8.13 -43.17
N GLU A 329 -27.76 7.85 -44.46
CA GLU A 329 -27.02 6.65 -44.89
C GLU A 329 -25.57 6.64 -44.38
N THR A 330 -24.97 7.81 -44.27
CA THR A 330 -23.63 8.03 -43.71
C THR A 330 -23.63 8.31 -42.21
N ALA A 331 -24.79 8.21 -41.54
CA ALA A 331 -24.91 8.49 -40.11
C ALA A 331 -24.33 7.34 -39.26
N HIS A 332 -23.25 7.63 -38.55
CA HIS A 332 -22.62 6.80 -37.55
C HIS A 332 -22.99 7.26 -36.13
N LYS A 333 -22.18 6.87 -35.13
CA LYS A 333 -22.37 7.31 -33.74
C LYS A 333 -22.28 8.84 -33.66
N VAL A 334 -23.12 9.45 -32.81
CA VAL A 334 -23.16 10.90 -32.60
C VAL A 334 -21.79 11.44 -32.18
N ASN A 335 -21.47 12.65 -32.66
CA ASN A 335 -20.23 13.31 -32.34
C ASN A 335 -20.42 14.38 -31.25
N CYS A 336 -19.89 14.09 -30.06
CA CYS A 336 -19.95 14.98 -28.91
C CYS A 336 -18.78 15.98 -28.87
N ASP A 337 -17.69 15.74 -29.61
CA ASP A 337 -16.45 16.53 -29.52
C ASP A 337 -16.61 17.98 -30.01
N ASN A 338 -17.52 18.22 -30.94
CA ASN A 338 -17.80 19.53 -31.51
C ASN A 338 -18.24 20.56 -30.45
N CYS A 339 -18.87 20.10 -29.37
CA CYS A 339 -19.31 20.95 -28.26
C CYS A 339 -18.56 20.65 -26.95
N HIS A 340 -18.08 19.41 -26.76
CA HIS A 340 -17.38 18.96 -25.55
C HIS A 340 -15.90 18.66 -25.80
N ALA A 341 -15.22 19.48 -26.62
CA ALA A 341 -13.86 19.23 -27.10
C ALA A 341 -12.86 18.87 -25.99
N GLU A 342 -12.87 19.58 -24.86
CA GLU A 342 -11.96 19.29 -23.74
C GLU A 342 -12.26 17.93 -23.08
N VAL A 343 -13.54 17.64 -22.85
CA VAL A 343 -13.99 16.38 -22.23
C VAL A 343 -13.72 15.20 -23.18
N SER A 344 -14.01 15.36 -24.46
CA SER A 344 -13.71 14.38 -25.50
C SER A 344 -12.20 14.13 -25.59
N SER A 345 -11.36 15.17 -25.51
CA SER A 345 -9.91 15.01 -25.51
C SER A 345 -9.43 14.20 -24.30
N LYS A 346 -9.95 14.47 -23.10
CA LYS A 346 -9.68 13.66 -21.89
C LYS A 346 -10.14 12.20 -22.08
N TYR A 347 -11.36 12.01 -22.55
CA TYR A 347 -11.92 10.68 -22.81
C TYR A 347 -11.06 9.86 -23.78
N PHE A 348 -10.67 10.47 -24.90
CA PHE A 348 -9.87 9.84 -25.94
C PHE A 348 -8.45 9.48 -25.48
N ALA A 349 -7.93 10.19 -24.48
CA ALA A 349 -6.66 9.87 -23.83
C ALA A 349 -6.78 8.76 -22.76
N SER A 350 -8.00 8.47 -22.27
CA SER A 350 -8.27 7.40 -21.29
C SER A 350 -8.16 5.99 -21.90
N GLY A 351 -8.14 4.96 -21.06
CA GLY A 351 -8.13 3.56 -21.50
C GLY A 351 -9.35 3.19 -22.36
N HIS A 352 -10.55 3.70 -22.02
CA HIS A 352 -11.77 3.48 -22.82
C HIS A 352 -11.68 4.16 -24.19
N GLY A 353 -11.16 5.39 -24.25
CA GLY A 353 -10.97 6.11 -25.51
C GLY A 353 -9.91 5.48 -26.41
N GLN A 354 -8.80 5.02 -25.83
CA GLN A 354 -7.77 4.29 -26.57
C GLN A 354 -8.29 2.95 -27.12
N ALA A 355 -9.08 2.22 -26.34
CA ALA A 355 -9.74 0.99 -26.81
C ALA A 355 -10.70 1.28 -27.96
N TYR A 356 -11.46 2.39 -27.88
CA TYR A 356 -12.32 2.85 -28.97
C TYR A 356 -11.52 3.17 -30.25
N PHE A 357 -10.37 3.85 -30.16
CA PHE A 357 -9.51 4.09 -31.33
C PHE A 357 -8.94 2.82 -31.95
N LYS A 358 -8.64 1.81 -31.12
CA LYS A 358 -8.19 0.50 -31.58
C LYS A 358 -9.30 -0.33 -32.23
N LYS A 359 -10.52 0.22 -32.36
CA LYS A 359 -11.71 -0.43 -32.91
C LYS A 359 -12.09 -1.70 -32.14
N ASP A 360 -11.85 -1.72 -30.82
CA ASP A 360 -12.39 -2.76 -29.95
C ASP A 360 -13.93 -2.63 -29.93
N GLU A 361 -14.63 -3.64 -30.43
CA GLU A 361 -16.10 -3.69 -30.51
C GLU A 361 -16.77 -3.53 -29.15
N ASN A 362 -16.05 -3.89 -28.07
CA ASN A 362 -16.53 -3.82 -26.70
C ASN A 362 -16.16 -2.53 -25.97
N ALA A 363 -15.45 -1.59 -26.62
CA ALA A 363 -15.10 -0.32 -26.00
C ALA A 363 -16.36 0.53 -25.79
N PRO A 364 -16.63 1.02 -24.55
CA PRO A 364 -17.71 1.97 -24.35
C PRO A 364 -17.41 3.27 -25.11
N TYR A 365 -18.44 4.09 -25.32
CA TYR A 365 -18.37 5.44 -25.86
C TYR A 365 -19.25 6.37 -25.01
N CYS A 366 -19.22 7.68 -25.29
CA CYS A 366 -19.97 8.69 -24.51
C CYS A 366 -21.44 8.31 -24.30
N THR A 367 -22.08 7.75 -25.33
CA THR A 367 -23.49 7.34 -25.31
C THR A 367 -23.79 6.13 -24.44
N ASP A 368 -22.81 5.28 -24.18
CA ASP A 368 -22.96 4.10 -23.32
C ASP A 368 -23.02 4.51 -21.83
N CYS A 369 -22.43 5.66 -21.49
CA CYS A 369 -22.45 6.21 -20.14
C CYS A 369 -23.56 7.26 -19.92
N HIS A 370 -23.77 8.16 -20.88
CA HIS A 370 -24.71 9.29 -20.75
C HIS A 370 -26.10 9.01 -21.36
N GLY A 371 -26.24 7.95 -22.15
CA GLY A 371 -27.39 7.73 -23.02
C GLY A 371 -27.25 8.44 -24.36
N SER A 372 -28.24 8.23 -25.26
CA SER A 372 -28.22 8.75 -26.63
C SER A 372 -29.00 10.06 -26.78
N HIS A 373 -30.30 10.00 -27.11
CA HIS A 373 -31.15 11.19 -27.26
C HIS A 373 -31.73 11.69 -25.93
N LYS A 374 -31.72 10.86 -24.90
CA LYS A 374 -32.35 11.10 -23.59
C LYS A 374 -31.29 11.34 -22.50
N VAL A 375 -30.32 12.21 -22.80
CA VAL A 375 -29.24 12.56 -21.86
C VAL A 375 -29.80 13.43 -20.74
N LYS A 376 -29.54 13.07 -19.49
CA LYS A 376 -29.99 13.80 -18.31
C LYS A 376 -28.81 14.48 -17.61
N SER A 377 -29.11 15.52 -16.84
CA SER A 377 -28.13 16.16 -15.96
C SER A 377 -27.55 15.17 -14.96
N ARG A 378 -26.28 15.34 -14.57
CA ARG A 378 -25.66 14.58 -13.47
C ARG A 378 -26.27 14.86 -12.10
N TYR A 379 -27.11 15.89 -11.99
CA TYR A 379 -27.82 16.28 -10.77
C TYR A 379 -29.25 15.72 -10.71
N ASP A 380 -29.71 15.09 -11.79
CA ASP A 380 -31.00 14.39 -11.84
C ASP A 380 -30.80 12.97 -11.28
N ASP A 381 -31.59 12.58 -10.28
CA ASP A 381 -31.49 11.28 -9.58
C ASP A 381 -31.85 10.08 -10.47
N THR A 382 -32.53 10.32 -11.58
CA THR A 382 -32.87 9.31 -12.59
C THR A 382 -31.85 9.25 -13.75
N SER A 383 -30.73 9.95 -13.63
CA SER A 383 -29.61 9.93 -14.57
C SER A 383 -28.67 8.74 -14.32
N PRO A 384 -28.19 8.03 -15.36
CA PRO A 384 -27.17 7.00 -15.18
C PRO A 384 -25.85 7.53 -14.59
N THR A 385 -25.62 8.84 -14.71
CA THR A 385 -24.43 9.53 -14.18
C THR A 385 -24.67 10.23 -12.85
N TYR A 386 -25.86 10.04 -12.27
CA TYR A 386 -26.13 10.47 -10.92
C TYR A 386 -25.28 9.69 -9.93
N ARG A 387 -24.85 10.35 -8.84
CA ARG A 387 -23.81 9.82 -7.95
C ARG A 387 -24.13 8.43 -7.40
N THR A 388 -25.38 8.15 -7.04
CA THR A 388 -25.79 6.83 -6.51
C THR A 388 -25.88 5.76 -7.59
N GLU A 389 -26.05 6.14 -8.87
CA GLU A 389 -26.16 5.21 -10.00
C GLU A 389 -24.82 4.89 -10.68
N ILE A 390 -23.76 5.66 -10.39
CA ILE A 390 -22.42 5.45 -10.97
C ILE A 390 -21.90 4.02 -10.76
N PRO A 391 -21.96 3.41 -9.56
CA PRO A 391 -21.51 2.03 -9.38
C PRO A 391 -22.24 1.04 -10.29
N ASN A 392 -23.57 1.16 -10.39
CA ASN A 392 -24.40 0.35 -11.28
C ASN A 392 -24.04 0.59 -12.76
N LEU A 393 -23.79 1.83 -13.16
CA LEU A 393 -23.36 2.18 -14.52
C LEU A 393 -22.05 1.49 -14.90
N CYS A 394 -21.03 1.57 -14.03
CA CYS A 394 -19.74 0.91 -14.25
C CYS A 394 -19.88 -0.62 -14.21
N GLY A 395 -20.63 -1.15 -13.25
CA GLY A 395 -20.87 -2.58 -13.04
C GLY A 395 -21.55 -3.30 -14.20
N LYS A 396 -22.35 -2.59 -15.01
CA LYS A 396 -22.94 -3.15 -16.24
C LYS A 396 -21.92 -3.65 -17.25
N CYS A 397 -20.70 -3.11 -17.24
CA CYS A 397 -19.61 -3.57 -18.09
C CYS A 397 -18.54 -4.32 -17.30
N HIS A 398 -18.24 -3.90 -16.06
CA HIS A 398 -17.22 -4.50 -15.19
C HIS A 398 -17.80 -5.58 -14.28
N SER A 399 -18.30 -6.66 -14.89
CA SER A 399 -18.80 -7.85 -14.18
C SER A 399 -18.19 -9.13 -14.74
N LYS A 400 -18.04 -10.13 -13.87
CA LYS A 400 -17.26 -11.36 -14.12
C LYS A 400 -17.61 -12.11 -15.42
N ASP A 401 -18.87 -12.08 -15.82
CA ASP A 401 -19.40 -12.84 -16.96
C ASP A 401 -19.70 -11.94 -18.19
N ASN A 402 -19.12 -10.73 -18.24
CA ASN A 402 -19.35 -9.80 -19.33
C ASN A 402 -18.36 -10.00 -20.49
N LYS A 403 -18.86 -10.12 -21.72
CA LYS A 403 -18.03 -10.14 -22.95
C LYS A 403 -17.11 -8.93 -23.06
N LYS A 404 -17.48 -7.79 -22.46
CA LYS A 404 -16.68 -6.56 -22.49
C LYS A 404 -15.41 -6.62 -21.63
N THR A 405 -15.34 -7.54 -20.67
CA THR A 405 -14.19 -7.81 -19.80
C THR A 405 -13.48 -9.12 -20.13
N GLU A 406 -14.07 -9.97 -20.96
CA GLU A 406 -13.51 -11.26 -21.39
C GLU A 406 -12.18 -11.06 -22.16
N GLY A 407 -11.12 -11.73 -21.71
CA GLY A 407 -9.77 -11.63 -22.30
C GLY A 407 -8.99 -10.34 -21.98
N LYS A 408 -9.51 -9.47 -21.09
CA LYS A 408 -8.80 -8.25 -20.65
C LYS A 408 -8.04 -8.51 -19.34
N ASP A 409 -6.79 -8.07 -19.28
CA ASP A 409 -5.92 -8.14 -18.09
C ASP A 409 -6.30 -7.06 -17.07
N LEU A 410 -7.40 -7.31 -16.35
CA LEU A 410 -7.91 -6.49 -15.24
C LEU A 410 -7.69 -7.24 -13.92
N LYS A 411 -7.19 -6.55 -12.89
CA LYS A 411 -6.97 -7.14 -11.56
C LYS A 411 -8.27 -7.54 -10.86
N GLU A 412 -9.31 -6.72 -10.99
CA GLU A 412 -10.63 -6.97 -10.41
C GLU A 412 -11.68 -7.15 -11.51
N VAL A 413 -12.17 -8.39 -11.68
CA VAL A 413 -13.13 -8.74 -12.74
C VAL A 413 -14.58 -8.43 -12.35
N SER A 414 -14.87 -8.30 -11.04
CA SER A 414 -16.23 -8.04 -10.51
C SER A 414 -16.29 -6.80 -9.61
N ALA A 415 -15.74 -5.69 -10.11
CA ALA A 415 -15.54 -4.46 -9.34
C ALA A 415 -16.79 -3.92 -8.63
N TYR A 416 -17.98 -4.07 -9.22
CA TYR A 416 -19.24 -3.65 -8.57
C TYR A 416 -19.55 -4.49 -7.33
N SER A 417 -19.50 -5.82 -7.45
CA SER A 417 -19.78 -6.72 -6.33
C SER A 417 -18.81 -6.49 -5.18
N ASP A 418 -17.54 -6.28 -5.51
CA ASP A 418 -16.50 -6.02 -4.51
C ASP A 418 -16.78 -4.67 -3.82
N TYR A 419 -16.96 -3.60 -4.60
CA TYR A 419 -17.29 -2.27 -4.09
C TYR A 419 -18.54 -2.26 -3.19
N SER A 420 -19.65 -2.90 -3.60
CA SER A 420 -20.88 -2.93 -2.82
C SER A 420 -20.69 -3.61 -1.46
N SER A 421 -19.72 -4.51 -1.32
CA SER A 421 -19.35 -5.14 -0.04
C SER A 421 -18.50 -4.25 0.87
N SER A 422 -17.87 -3.21 0.33
CA SER A 422 -17.00 -2.30 1.08
C SER A 422 -17.78 -1.35 1.99
N VAL A 423 -17.10 -0.73 2.96
CA VAL A 423 -17.69 0.35 3.78
C VAL A 423 -18.21 1.50 2.92
N HIS A 424 -17.55 1.82 1.80
CA HIS A 424 -18.03 2.87 0.90
C HIS A 424 -19.33 2.47 0.18
N GLY A 425 -19.40 1.24 -0.31
CA GLY A 425 -20.58 0.67 -0.97
C GLY A 425 -21.77 0.52 -0.03
N LYS A 426 -21.58 -0.09 1.15
CA LYS A 426 -22.60 -0.17 2.21
C LYS A 426 -23.05 1.23 2.65
N GLY A 427 -22.13 2.19 2.75
CA GLY A 427 -22.45 3.59 3.02
C GLY A 427 -23.39 4.20 1.99
N LEU A 428 -23.19 3.90 0.71
CA LEU A 428 -24.04 4.38 -0.38
C LEU A 428 -25.40 3.66 -0.42
N GLU A 429 -25.38 2.34 -0.48
CA GLU A 429 -26.54 1.49 -0.81
C GLU A 429 -27.43 1.23 0.41
N GLU A 430 -26.85 0.95 1.58
CA GLU A 430 -27.61 0.62 2.79
C GLU A 430 -27.97 1.87 3.60
N LYS A 431 -27.05 2.83 3.68
CA LYS A 431 -27.20 4.04 4.51
C LYS A 431 -27.60 5.30 3.72
N GLY A 432 -27.62 5.24 2.39
CA GLY A 432 -28.02 6.37 1.53
C GLY A 432 -27.05 7.57 1.56
N LEU A 433 -25.80 7.38 2.00
CA LEU A 433 -24.84 8.46 2.18
C LEU A 433 -24.20 8.83 0.83
N THR A 434 -24.72 9.86 0.19
CA THR A 434 -24.17 10.34 -1.09
C THR A 434 -22.77 10.93 -0.99
N VAL A 435 -22.26 11.21 0.22
CA VAL A 435 -20.88 11.71 0.44
C VAL A 435 -19.82 10.61 0.37
N THR A 436 -20.22 9.33 0.39
CA THR A 436 -19.30 8.20 0.28
C THR A 436 -18.58 8.18 -1.07
N ALA A 437 -17.39 7.61 -1.12
CA ALA A 437 -16.60 7.52 -2.35
C ALA A 437 -17.25 6.54 -3.34
N VAL A 438 -17.38 6.95 -4.60
CA VAL A 438 -17.84 6.10 -5.71
C VAL A 438 -16.71 5.87 -6.72
N CYS A 439 -16.92 5.00 -7.71
CA CYS A 439 -15.88 4.61 -8.69
C CYS A 439 -15.13 5.80 -9.31
N THR A 440 -15.85 6.89 -9.62
CA THR A 440 -15.29 8.08 -10.26
C THR A 440 -14.48 8.99 -9.34
N ASP A 441 -14.61 8.87 -8.02
CA ASP A 441 -13.78 9.61 -7.07
C ASP A 441 -12.33 9.07 -7.08
N CYS A 442 -12.20 7.75 -7.30
CA CYS A 442 -10.93 7.03 -7.40
C CYS A 442 -10.39 6.94 -8.83
N HIS A 443 -11.21 6.56 -9.83
CA HIS A 443 -10.78 6.32 -11.22
C HIS A 443 -10.95 7.52 -12.16
N THR A 444 -11.48 8.65 -11.67
CA THR A 444 -11.93 9.80 -12.47
C THR A 444 -13.12 9.48 -13.40
N THR A 445 -13.74 10.50 -14.00
CA THR A 445 -14.96 10.32 -14.83
C THR A 445 -14.66 10.12 -16.32
N HIS A 446 -13.69 10.86 -16.86
CA HIS A 446 -13.39 10.90 -18.30
C HIS A 446 -11.90 10.67 -18.59
N TYR A 447 -11.08 10.34 -17.59
CA TYR A 447 -9.64 10.09 -17.77
C TYR A 447 -9.19 8.85 -17.00
N MET A 448 -9.97 7.77 -17.13
CA MET A 448 -9.71 6.49 -16.46
C MET A 448 -8.53 5.79 -17.11
N LEU A 449 -7.42 5.69 -16.39
CA LEU A 449 -6.19 5.02 -16.83
C LEU A 449 -5.93 3.77 -15.99
N LYS A 450 -5.19 2.81 -16.57
CA LYS A 450 -4.75 1.61 -15.84
C LYS A 450 -3.81 2.00 -14.69
N GLU A 451 -3.79 1.25 -13.60
CA GLU A 451 -2.98 1.55 -12.41
C GLU A 451 -1.47 1.50 -12.67
N SER A 452 -1.04 0.92 -13.79
CA SER A 452 0.35 0.93 -14.25
C SER A 452 0.78 2.24 -14.91
N ASP A 453 -0.17 3.13 -15.25
CA ASP A 453 0.13 4.43 -15.84
C ASP A 453 0.39 5.46 -14.74
N GLU A 454 1.52 6.15 -14.80
CA GLU A 454 1.94 7.15 -13.80
C GLU A 454 0.95 8.32 -13.66
N ASN A 455 0.18 8.62 -14.71
CA ASN A 455 -0.86 9.67 -14.68
C ASN A 455 -2.19 9.18 -14.10
N SER A 456 -2.32 7.88 -13.82
CA SER A 456 -3.53 7.32 -13.23
C SER A 456 -3.69 7.78 -11.77
N SER A 457 -4.90 8.19 -11.41
CA SER A 457 -5.23 8.51 -10.02
C SER A 457 -5.14 7.29 -9.09
N VAL A 458 -5.19 6.08 -9.64
CA VAL A 458 -5.00 4.83 -8.88
C VAL A 458 -3.61 4.21 -9.06
N HIS A 459 -2.66 4.94 -9.65
CA HIS A 459 -1.25 4.54 -9.65
C HIS A 459 -0.72 4.48 -8.22
N PRO A 460 0.11 3.50 -7.82
CA PRO A 460 0.59 3.36 -6.44
C PRO A 460 1.13 4.65 -5.81
N SER A 461 1.92 5.44 -6.56
CA SER A 461 2.46 6.73 -6.07
C SER A 461 1.39 7.82 -5.84
N ASN A 462 0.23 7.69 -6.47
CA ASN A 462 -0.86 8.67 -6.46
C ASN A 462 -2.02 8.25 -5.55
N VAL A 463 -2.09 6.97 -5.17
CA VAL A 463 -3.15 6.43 -4.30
C VAL A 463 -3.29 7.23 -3.00
N PRO A 464 -2.22 7.56 -2.25
CA PRO A 464 -2.35 8.36 -1.04
C PRO A 464 -3.05 9.70 -1.27
N GLN A 465 -2.71 10.42 -2.35
CA GLN A 465 -3.34 11.70 -2.70
C GLN A 465 -4.79 11.51 -3.17
N THR A 466 -5.10 10.41 -3.83
CA THR A 466 -6.48 10.08 -4.21
C THR A 466 -7.35 9.86 -2.98
N CYS A 467 -6.87 9.11 -1.99
CA CYS A 467 -7.54 8.94 -0.70
C CYS A 467 -7.64 10.26 0.08
N ALA A 468 -6.61 11.12 -0.01
CA ALA A 468 -6.54 12.41 0.69
C ALA A 468 -7.64 13.40 0.29
N LYS A 469 -8.30 13.21 -0.86
CA LYS A 469 -9.46 14.02 -1.26
C LYS A 469 -10.57 14.02 -0.21
N CYS A 470 -10.74 12.89 0.49
CA CYS A 470 -11.71 12.73 1.57
C CYS A 470 -11.02 12.49 2.93
N HIS A 471 -9.88 11.78 2.96
CA HIS A 471 -9.17 11.38 4.18
C HIS A 471 -7.92 12.23 4.44
N LYS A 472 -8.03 13.57 4.31
CA LYS A 472 -6.88 14.47 4.42
C LYS A 472 -6.10 14.32 5.73
N GLY A 473 -6.79 14.20 6.88
CA GLY A 473 -6.12 14.02 8.17
C GLY A 473 -5.28 12.75 8.25
N ILE A 474 -5.79 11.63 7.71
CA ILE A 474 -5.06 10.36 7.65
C ILE A 474 -3.87 10.45 6.70
N TYR A 475 -4.05 11.12 5.56
CA TYR A 475 -2.96 11.38 4.63
C TYR A 475 -1.83 12.19 5.29
N ASP A 476 -2.16 13.21 6.06
CA ASP A 476 -1.18 14.04 6.77
C ASP A 476 -0.41 13.23 7.84
N GLU A 477 -1.06 12.28 8.52
CA GLU A 477 -0.40 11.34 9.41
C GLU A 477 0.53 10.36 8.67
N TYR A 478 0.06 9.83 7.53
CA TYR A 478 0.81 8.86 6.71
C TYR A 478 2.10 9.45 6.15
N ILE A 479 2.04 10.65 5.54
CA ILE A 479 3.24 11.33 5.00
C ILE A 479 4.21 11.81 6.10
N ALA A 480 3.72 11.99 7.32
CA ALA A 480 4.55 12.30 8.47
C ALA A 480 5.20 11.04 9.08
N GLY A 481 4.80 9.85 8.65
CA GLY A 481 5.35 8.57 9.06
C GLY A 481 6.51 8.11 8.17
N ASP A 482 7.24 7.11 8.63
CA ASP A 482 8.34 6.52 7.86
C ASP A 482 7.86 5.60 6.74
N HIS A 483 6.57 5.22 6.75
CA HIS A 483 5.94 4.37 5.73
C HIS A 483 5.47 5.12 4.48
N ASP A 484 5.79 6.40 4.34
CA ASP A 484 5.48 7.18 3.14
C ASP A 484 6.15 6.59 1.88
N ILE A 485 5.36 6.34 0.85
CA ILE A 485 5.84 5.90 -0.48
C ILE A 485 6.83 6.87 -1.11
N SER A 486 6.81 8.15 -0.72
CA SER A 486 7.81 9.13 -1.21
C SER A 486 9.24 8.78 -0.78
N HIS A 487 9.42 7.92 0.23
CA HIS A 487 10.71 7.42 0.69
C HIS A 487 11.24 6.21 -0.11
N ASP A 488 10.60 5.82 -1.21
CA ASP A 488 11.11 4.79 -2.11
C ASP A 488 12.55 5.11 -2.58
N VAL A 489 13.51 4.26 -2.20
CA VAL A 489 14.93 4.39 -2.63
C VAL A 489 15.44 3.05 -3.17
N GLY A 490 15.80 3.04 -4.46
CA GLY A 490 16.31 1.84 -5.13
C GLY A 490 15.30 0.69 -5.07
N ASP A 491 15.73 -0.45 -4.52
CA ASP A 491 14.90 -1.65 -4.36
C ASP A 491 13.97 -1.61 -3.12
N ARG A 492 14.10 -0.60 -2.26
CA ARG A 492 13.27 -0.48 -1.05
C ARG A 492 11.95 0.19 -1.41
N LYS A 493 10.88 -0.59 -1.37
CA LYS A 493 9.50 -0.16 -1.64
C LYS A 493 8.70 0.01 -0.36
N TYR A 494 8.08 1.16 -0.19
CA TYR A 494 7.23 1.50 0.94
C TYR A 494 5.74 1.26 0.59
N PRO A 495 4.91 0.91 1.59
CA PRO A 495 3.51 0.56 1.36
C PRO A 495 2.66 1.79 1.04
N THR A 496 1.60 1.60 0.26
CA THR A 496 0.56 2.61 0.04
C THR A 496 -0.67 2.28 0.88
N CYS A 497 -1.66 3.18 0.88
CA CYS A 497 -2.96 2.91 1.50
C CYS A 497 -3.59 1.60 0.98
N ALA A 498 -3.39 1.27 -0.31
CA ALA A 498 -3.94 0.08 -0.95
C ALA A 498 -3.19 -1.23 -0.59
N VAL A 499 -1.98 -1.13 -0.01
CA VAL A 499 -1.24 -2.29 0.49
C VAL A 499 -1.78 -2.68 1.87
N CYS A 500 -2.11 -1.70 2.71
CA CYS A 500 -2.64 -1.94 4.05
C CYS A 500 -4.17 -2.11 4.08
N HIS A 501 -4.89 -1.56 3.09
CA HIS A 501 -6.34 -1.67 2.96
C HIS A 501 -6.73 -2.08 1.54
N SER A 502 -7.65 -3.03 1.38
CA SER A 502 -8.21 -3.34 0.07
C SER A 502 -9.10 -2.20 -0.45
N SER A 503 -8.76 -1.57 -1.57
CA SER A 503 -9.52 -0.43 -2.12
C SER A 503 -10.97 -0.75 -2.49
N HIS A 504 -11.24 -1.96 -3.00
CA HIS A 504 -12.58 -2.36 -3.44
C HIS A 504 -13.35 -3.15 -2.40
N THR A 505 -12.70 -3.72 -1.38
CA THR A 505 -13.36 -4.53 -0.34
C THR A 505 -13.00 -4.05 1.07
N ILE A 506 -12.72 -2.75 1.23
CA ILE A 506 -12.37 -2.17 2.53
C ILE A 506 -13.45 -2.50 3.55
N SER A 507 -13.06 -3.15 4.65
CA SER A 507 -13.95 -3.59 5.72
C SER A 507 -14.19 -2.47 6.74
N ASP A 508 -15.26 -2.58 7.53
CA ASP A 508 -15.55 -1.62 8.61
C ASP A 508 -14.54 -1.82 9.75
N ILE A 509 -14.10 -0.71 10.35
CA ILE A 509 -13.09 -0.68 11.42
C ILE A 509 -13.50 -1.47 12.68
N ASN A 510 -14.80 -1.74 12.85
CA ASN A 510 -15.35 -2.44 14.02
C ASN A 510 -15.65 -3.93 13.75
N GLU A 511 -15.38 -4.45 12.55
CA GLU A 511 -15.52 -5.88 12.28
C GLU A 511 -14.22 -6.62 12.61
N ASP A 512 -14.31 -7.76 13.30
CA ASP A 512 -13.19 -8.63 13.71
C ASP A 512 -12.20 -8.92 12.55
N LYS A 513 -12.76 -8.96 11.33
CA LYS A 513 -12.03 -9.18 10.07
C LYS A 513 -11.03 -8.07 9.76
N PHE A 514 -11.37 -6.80 10.00
CA PHE A 514 -10.51 -5.65 9.71
C PHE A 514 -9.28 -5.60 10.63
N LEU A 515 -9.47 -5.89 11.91
CA LEU A 515 -8.37 -5.92 12.88
C LEU A 515 -7.39 -7.06 12.58
N HIS A 516 -7.90 -8.23 12.17
CA HIS A 516 -7.09 -9.38 11.77
C HIS A 516 -6.34 -9.15 10.47
N GLU A 517 -6.97 -8.46 9.53
CA GLU A 517 -6.35 -8.04 8.28
C GLU A 517 -5.13 -7.15 8.56
N ILE A 518 -5.24 -6.09 9.36
CA ILE A 518 -4.12 -5.15 9.60
C ILE A 518 -2.89 -5.81 10.22
N THR A 519 -3.08 -6.70 11.20
CA THR A 519 -1.96 -7.41 11.85
C THR A 519 -1.23 -8.30 10.83
N ASN A 520 -1.98 -8.94 9.93
CA ASN A 520 -1.43 -9.74 8.85
C ASN A 520 -0.78 -8.88 7.76
N GLN A 521 -1.33 -7.70 7.45
CA GLN A 521 -0.76 -6.78 6.46
C GLN A 521 0.64 -6.31 6.87
N CYS A 522 0.84 -6.00 8.16
CA CYS A 522 2.18 -5.71 8.68
C CYS A 522 3.14 -6.89 8.42
N GLY A 523 2.68 -8.13 8.61
CA GLY A 523 3.45 -9.36 8.40
C GLY A 523 3.84 -9.64 6.94
N SER A 524 3.09 -9.11 5.96
CA SER A 524 3.44 -9.26 4.53
C SER A 524 4.81 -8.65 4.19
N CYS A 525 5.23 -7.62 4.93
CA CYS A 525 6.55 -6.98 4.81
C CYS A 525 7.45 -7.25 6.03
N HIS A 526 6.88 -7.46 7.21
CA HIS A 526 7.59 -7.65 8.50
C HIS A 526 7.43 -9.06 9.09
N GLU A 527 7.50 -10.09 8.24
CA GLU A 527 7.25 -11.50 8.60
C GLU A 527 7.96 -11.94 9.90
N LYS A 528 9.27 -11.68 10.01
CA LYS A 528 10.06 -12.04 11.22
C LYS A 528 9.54 -11.38 12.49
N LEU A 529 9.17 -10.10 12.43
CA LEU A 529 8.66 -9.36 13.58
C LEU A 529 7.27 -9.85 13.96
N THR A 530 6.41 -10.10 12.98
CA THR A 530 5.08 -10.67 13.20
C THR A 530 5.17 -12.04 13.87
N ASN A 531 6.04 -12.93 13.39
CA ASN A 531 6.22 -14.26 14.01
C ASN A 531 6.69 -14.15 15.46
N SER A 532 7.66 -13.26 15.76
CA SER A 532 8.11 -13.04 17.14
C SER A 532 7.01 -12.46 18.04
N TYR A 533 6.19 -11.55 17.51
CA TYR A 533 5.06 -10.95 18.23
C TYR A 533 3.97 -12.00 18.51
N MET A 534 3.66 -12.87 17.54
CA MET A 534 2.66 -13.94 17.69
C MET A 534 3.02 -14.94 18.79
N GLU A 535 4.31 -15.05 19.15
CA GLU A 535 4.76 -15.90 20.26
C GLU A 535 4.58 -15.26 21.65
N THR A 536 4.37 -13.95 21.70
CA THR A 536 4.11 -13.21 22.95
C THR A 536 2.71 -13.49 23.50
N TYR A 537 2.46 -13.06 24.75
CA TYR A 537 1.11 -13.11 25.31
C TYR A 537 0.10 -12.31 24.48
N HIS A 538 0.45 -11.10 24.02
CA HIS A 538 -0.43 -10.26 23.22
C HIS A 538 -0.81 -10.95 21.91
N GLY A 539 0.18 -11.47 21.17
CA GLY A 539 -0.06 -12.22 19.94
C GLY A 539 -0.92 -13.46 20.14
N LYS A 540 -0.63 -14.29 21.15
CA LYS A 540 -1.41 -15.51 21.43
C LYS A 540 -2.84 -15.22 21.85
N ALA A 541 -3.04 -14.23 22.72
CA ALA A 541 -4.38 -13.81 23.13
C ALA A 541 -5.17 -13.26 21.94
N TYR A 542 -4.51 -12.47 21.09
CA TYR A 542 -5.09 -11.92 19.88
C TYR A 542 -5.52 -13.00 18.88
N THR A 543 -4.68 -14.01 18.64
CA THR A 543 -5.00 -15.17 17.79
C THR A 543 -6.20 -15.96 18.29
N LEU A 544 -6.44 -15.97 19.60
CA LEU A 544 -7.61 -16.57 20.23
C LEU A 544 -8.85 -15.66 20.24
N GLY A 545 -8.83 -14.55 19.48
CA GLY A 545 -9.96 -13.61 19.35
C GLY A 545 -10.08 -12.59 20.48
N TYR A 546 -9.04 -12.37 21.29
CA TYR A 546 -9.07 -11.32 22.32
C TYR A 546 -8.64 -9.96 21.75
N GLU A 547 -9.61 -9.17 21.31
CA GLU A 547 -9.38 -7.90 20.62
C GLU A 547 -8.79 -6.78 21.50
N GLU A 548 -9.03 -6.85 22.82
CA GLU A 548 -8.43 -5.94 23.81
C GLU A 548 -6.90 -6.18 23.94
N ALA A 549 -6.35 -7.27 23.39
CA ALA A 549 -4.92 -7.46 23.32
C ALA A 549 -4.26 -6.38 22.44
N ALA A 550 -3.11 -5.88 22.90
CA ALA A 550 -2.36 -4.85 22.18
C ALA A 550 -1.80 -5.40 20.86
N LYS A 551 -2.16 -4.76 19.74
CA LYS A 551 -1.74 -5.07 18.38
C LYS A 551 -0.54 -4.23 17.95
N CYS A 552 -0.01 -4.48 16.76
CA CYS A 552 1.09 -3.71 16.18
C CYS A 552 0.79 -2.20 16.16
N SER A 553 -0.43 -1.83 15.75
CA SER A 553 -0.86 -0.42 15.64
C SER A 553 -1.08 0.27 16.99
N ASP A 554 -1.43 -0.48 18.05
CA ASP A 554 -1.63 0.07 19.40
C ASP A 554 -0.29 0.54 20.01
N CYS A 555 0.81 -0.12 19.63
CA CYS A 555 2.16 0.22 20.03
C CYS A 555 2.84 1.21 19.08
N HIS A 556 2.82 0.95 17.77
CA HIS A 556 3.60 1.71 16.77
C HIS A 556 2.85 2.89 16.14
N GLY A 557 1.53 2.97 16.33
CA GLY A 557 0.64 3.86 15.56
C GLY A 557 -0.01 3.15 14.36
N ALA A 558 -1.13 3.69 13.89
CA ALA A 558 -1.86 3.13 12.75
C ALA A 558 -1.40 3.73 11.41
N HIS A 559 -1.40 5.06 11.29
CA HIS A 559 -1.04 5.77 10.05
C HIS A 559 0.25 6.58 10.19
N LYS A 560 0.52 7.20 11.35
CA LYS A 560 1.82 7.80 11.70
C LYS A 560 2.72 6.76 12.39
N ILE A 561 3.35 5.91 11.60
CA ILE A 561 4.30 4.90 12.10
C ILE A 561 5.72 5.44 11.97
N LEU A 562 6.44 5.50 13.09
CA LEU A 562 7.81 6.03 13.15
C LEU A 562 8.80 5.01 13.68
N ASN A 563 10.05 5.12 13.23
CA ASN A 563 11.18 4.32 13.67
C ASN A 563 11.36 4.44 15.18
N VAL A 564 11.76 3.33 15.82
CA VAL A 564 11.99 3.25 17.28
C VAL A 564 13.00 4.30 17.78
N ASN A 565 13.96 4.70 16.94
CA ASN A 565 14.97 5.71 17.29
C ASN A 565 14.46 7.15 17.16
N ASN A 566 13.29 7.37 16.56
CA ASN A 566 12.68 8.69 16.45
C ASN A 566 12.06 9.08 17.80
N PRO A 567 12.42 10.22 18.42
CA PRO A 567 11.85 10.66 19.69
C PRO A 567 10.32 10.80 19.69
N GLU A 568 9.70 11.09 18.55
CA GLU A 568 8.23 11.20 18.40
C GLU A 568 7.54 9.82 18.27
N SER A 569 8.29 8.73 18.08
CA SER A 569 7.71 7.40 17.97
C SER A 569 7.03 6.99 19.26
N GLN A 570 5.87 6.34 19.18
CA GLN A 570 5.16 5.82 20.35
C GLN A 570 5.95 4.73 21.09
N VAL A 571 6.88 4.08 20.41
CA VAL A 571 7.79 3.07 20.98
C VAL A 571 9.20 3.60 21.22
N SER A 572 9.40 4.92 21.14
CA SER A 572 10.69 5.53 21.51
C SER A 572 11.00 5.29 22.98
N LYS A 573 12.27 5.43 23.36
CA LYS A 573 12.69 5.23 24.76
C LYS A 573 11.93 6.16 25.72
N GLU A 574 11.59 7.36 25.27
CA GLU A 574 10.88 8.38 26.05
C GLU A 574 9.36 8.12 26.12
N ASN A 575 8.76 7.55 25.07
CA ASN A 575 7.30 7.41 24.96
C ASN A 575 6.78 6.01 25.28
N ILE A 576 7.61 4.97 25.20
CA ILE A 576 7.18 3.57 25.35
C ILE A 576 6.48 3.31 26.69
N MET A 577 6.89 3.99 27.76
CA MET A 577 6.22 3.88 29.06
C MET A 577 4.77 4.38 28.98
N ILE A 578 4.54 5.54 28.37
CA ILE A 578 3.20 6.13 28.20
C ILE A 578 2.36 5.23 27.29
N THR A 579 2.96 4.65 26.26
CA THR A 579 2.29 3.69 25.36
C THR A 579 1.85 2.45 26.11
N CYS A 580 2.71 1.84 26.94
CA CYS A 580 2.32 0.72 27.81
C CYS A 580 1.22 1.14 28.79
N GLN A 581 1.27 2.36 29.34
CA GLN A 581 0.30 2.87 30.32
C GLN A 581 -1.14 3.02 29.80
N LYS A 582 -1.34 3.02 28.48
CA LYS A 582 -2.70 2.96 27.89
C LYS A 582 -3.47 1.72 28.34
N CYS A 583 -2.77 0.60 28.52
CA CYS A 583 -3.35 -0.68 28.96
C CYS A 583 -2.83 -1.17 30.33
N HIS A 584 -1.65 -0.71 30.75
CA HIS A 584 -0.98 -1.06 32.01
C HIS A 584 -0.74 0.19 32.89
N PRO A 585 -1.76 0.66 33.63
CA PRO A 585 -1.69 1.96 34.32
C PRO A 585 -0.50 2.14 35.28
N ASP A 586 -0.01 1.08 35.93
CA ASP A 586 1.14 1.13 36.84
C ASP A 586 2.47 0.72 36.15
N ALA A 587 2.53 0.69 34.83
CA ALA A 587 3.76 0.45 34.08
C ALA A 587 4.82 1.51 34.41
N ASN A 588 6.05 1.05 34.62
CA ASN A 588 7.21 1.85 35.00
C ASN A 588 8.36 1.66 34.02
N GLU A 589 9.44 2.43 34.12
CA GLU A 589 10.58 2.36 33.20
C GLU A 589 11.20 0.96 33.08
N ARG A 590 11.25 0.16 34.16
CA ARG A 590 11.78 -1.21 34.07
C ARG A 590 10.82 -2.16 33.37
N PHE A 591 9.52 -1.91 33.46
CA PHE A 591 8.48 -2.68 32.78
C PHE A 591 8.62 -2.60 31.26
N THR A 592 9.02 -1.43 30.71
CA THR A 592 9.23 -1.25 29.27
C THR A 592 10.43 -2.04 28.73
N GLY A 593 11.28 -2.58 29.62
CA GLY A 593 12.30 -3.55 29.28
C GLY A 593 11.76 -4.94 28.91
N PHE A 594 10.43 -5.14 28.88
CA PHE A 594 9.80 -6.31 28.29
C PHE A 594 10.07 -6.35 26.77
N LEU A 595 10.59 -7.47 26.30
CA LEU A 595 11.02 -7.60 24.91
C LEU A 595 9.87 -8.17 24.06
N THR A 596 9.19 -7.32 23.28
CA THR A 596 8.00 -7.68 22.49
C THR A 596 8.30 -8.40 21.18
N HIS A 597 9.52 -8.25 20.65
CA HIS A 597 9.95 -8.87 19.39
C HIS A 597 11.19 -9.76 19.55
N ALA A 598 11.51 -10.19 20.78
CA ALA A 598 12.66 -11.05 21.02
C ALA A 598 12.29 -12.53 20.86
N THR A 599 13.13 -13.27 20.15
CA THR A 599 13.07 -14.74 20.08
C THR A 599 14.25 -15.35 20.81
N HIS A 600 14.11 -16.61 21.22
CA HIS A 600 15.18 -17.38 21.85
C HIS A 600 16.26 -17.85 20.86
N ASP A 601 16.15 -17.53 19.56
CA ASP A 601 17.07 -18.04 18.52
C ASP A 601 18.34 -17.21 18.41
N ASN A 602 18.27 -15.92 18.76
CA ASN A 602 19.42 -15.04 18.69
C ASN A 602 20.16 -14.99 20.04
N ARG A 603 21.18 -15.85 20.20
CA ARG A 603 22.01 -15.91 21.40
C ARG A 603 22.77 -14.61 21.67
N ASP A 604 23.23 -13.92 20.64
CA ASP A 604 24.09 -12.74 20.78
C ASP A 604 23.29 -11.52 21.27
N GLU A 605 22.03 -11.42 20.86
CA GLU A 605 21.14 -10.33 21.21
C GLU A 605 20.33 -10.62 22.50
N TYR A 606 19.89 -11.87 22.67
CA TYR A 606 19.02 -12.30 23.79
C TYR A 606 19.56 -13.53 24.54
N PRO A 607 20.75 -13.46 25.16
CA PRO A 607 21.41 -14.61 25.78
C PRO A 607 20.57 -15.24 26.90
N ALA A 608 19.89 -14.42 27.71
CA ALA A 608 19.07 -14.92 28.82
C ALA A 608 17.88 -15.78 28.33
N LEU A 609 17.21 -15.37 27.24
CA LEU A 609 16.09 -16.11 26.67
C LEU A 609 16.59 -17.41 26.02
N TYR A 610 17.70 -17.36 25.28
CA TYR A 610 18.33 -18.53 24.67
C TYR A 610 18.63 -19.62 25.71
N TYR A 611 19.33 -19.28 26.80
CA TYR A 611 19.70 -20.26 27.83
C TYR A 611 18.49 -20.76 28.63
N ALA A 612 17.51 -19.90 28.91
CA ALA A 612 16.28 -20.31 29.58
C ALA A 612 15.50 -21.33 28.74
N PHE A 613 15.29 -21.05 27.46
CA PHE A 613 14.58 -21.93 26.54
C PHE A 613 15.27 -23.29 26.37
N TRP A 614 16.57 -23.30 26.07
CA TRP A 614 17.31 -24.56 25.90
C TRP A 614 17.46 -25.33 27.21
N GLY A 615 17.58 -24.64 28.34
CA GLY A 615 17.59 -25.25 29.67
C GLY A 615 16.28 -25.99 29.98
N MET A 616 15.14 -25.32 29.76
CA MET A 616 13.81 -25.93 29.94
C MET A 616 13.56 -27.06 28.93
N THR A 617 13.96 -26.87 27.67
CA THR A 617 13.82 -27.89 26.63
C THR A 617 14.63 -29.16 26.97
N PHE A 618 15.88 -29.00 27.40
CA PHE A 618 16.71 -30.14 27.82
C PHE A 618 16.12 -30.85 29.04
N LEU A 619 15.61 -30.09 30.01
CA LEU A 619 14.91 -30.65 31.17
C LEU A 619 13.69 -31.47 30.73
N LEU A 620 12.86 -30.92 29.84
CA LEU A 620 11.66 -31.57 29.34
C LEU A 620 12.01 -32.89 28.62
N ILE A 621 12.88 -32.84 27.61
CA ILE A 621 13.29 -34.02 26.84
C ILE A 621 13.97 -35.05 27.75
N GLY A 622 14.84 -34.60 28.65
CA GLY A 622 15.55 -35.48 29.58
C GLY A 622 14.62 -36.24 30.53
N VAL A 623 13.64 -35.55 31.11
CA VAL A 623 12.64 -36.17 32.00
C VAL A 623 11.77 -37.16 31.21
N PHE A 624 11.21 -36.77 30.06
CA PHE A 624 10.37 -37.68 29.27
C PHE A 624 11.14 -38.87 28.71
N ALA A 625 12.39 -38.70 28.26
CA ALA A 625 13.21 -39.80 27.79
C ALA A 625 13.50 -40.80 28.91
N PHE A 626 13.91 -40.31 30.08
CA PHE A 626 14.21 -41.17 31.23
C PHE A 626 12.98 -41.93 31.71
N PHE A 627 11.87 -41.23 31.98
CA PHE A 627 10.65 -41.87 32.50
C PHE A 627 9.87 -42.65 31.43
N GLY A 628 9.98 -42.27 30.16
CA GLY A 628 9.44 -43.03 29.04
C GLY A 628 10.14 -44.38 28.90
N ILE A 629 11.47 -44.40 28.86
CA ILE A 629 12.26 -45.65 28.84
C ILE A 629 11.98 -46.49 30.09
N HIS A 630 11.96 -45.87 31.26
CA HIS A 630 11.62 -46.54 32.52
C HIS A 630 10.25 -47.23 32.46
N THR A 631 9.23 -46.51 31.99
CA THR A 631 7.86 -47.02 31.82
C THR A 631 7.78 -48.16 30.82
N LEU A 632 8.46 -48.03 29.67
CA LEU A 632 8.53 -49.07 28.64
C LEU A 632 9.21 -50.35 29.15
N LEU A 633 10.25 -50.22 29.98
CA LEU A 633 10.92 -51.36 30.62
C LEU A 633 10.05 -52.03 31.69
N TRP A 634 9.18 -51.26 32.37
CA TRP A 634 8.25 -51.78 33.36
C TRP A 634 7.09 -52.58 32.74
N LEU A 635 6.56 -52.13 31.60
CA LEU A 635 5.33 -52.64 31.00
C LEU A 635 5.28 -54.18 30.80
N PRO A 636 6.31 -54.87 30.25
CA PRO A 636 6.28 -56.31 30.04
C PRO A 636 6.13 -57.10 31.35
N ARG A 637 6.80 -56.62 32.41
CA ARG A 637 6.75 -57.24 33.73
C ARG A 637 5.40 -57.05 34.39
N SER A 638 4.81 -55.86 34.27
CA SER A 638 3.50 -55.61 34.84
C SER A 638 2.39 -56.37 34.10
N LEU A 639 2.48 -56.55 32.78
CA LEU A 639 1.57 -57.42 32.02
C LEU A 639 1.66 -58.88 32.46
N LYS A 640 2.87 -59.39 32.74
CA LYS A 640 3.08 -60.73 33.29
C LYS A 640 2.45 -60.87 34.68
N GLU A 641 2.58 -59.85 35.52
CA GLU A 641 2.02 -59.83 36.87
C GLU A 641 0.49 -59.74 36.84
N ARG A 642 -0.10 -58.97 35.92
CA ARG A 642 -1.55 -58.94 35.68
C ARG A 642 -2.10 -60.32 35.33
N ARG A 643 -1.40 -61.10 34.50
CA ARG A 643 -1.80 -62.48 34.18
C ARG A 643 -1.76 -63.41 35.39
N ARG A 644 -0.91 -63.11 36.39
CA ARG A 644 -0.83 -63.85 37.66
C ARG A 644 -1.91 -63.40 38.66
N ARG A 645 -2.21 -62.11 38.73
CA ARG A 645 -3.19 -61.51 39.64
C ARG A 645 -4.62 -61.65 39.10
N LYS A 646 -5.36 -62.67 39.53
CA LYS A 646 -6.83 -62.68 39.38
C LYS A 646 -7.43 -61.63 40.33
N HIS A 647 -8.05 -60.57 39.81
CA HIS A 647 -8.78 -59.59 40.62
C HIS A 647 -9.94 -60.25 41.35
N GLN A 648 -9.74 -60.61 42.62
CA GLN A 648 -10.83 -61.01 43.50
C GLN A 648 -11.32 -59.75 44.22
N GLU A 649 -12.49 -59.23 43.84
CA GLU A 649 -13.14 -58.19 44.63
C GLU A 649 -13.61 -58.83 45.96
N PRO A 650 -13.24 -58.26 47.12
CA PRO A 650 -13.72 -58.77 48.40
C PRO A 650 -15.24 -58.68 48.46
N LYS A 651 -15.93 -59.80 48.68
CA LYS A 651 -17.37 -59.85 48.90
C LYS A 651 -17.66 -59.78 50.41
N GLY A 652 -18.27 -58.69 50.87
CA GLY A 652 -18.66 -58.48 52.28
C GLY A 652 -17.65 -57.68 53.10
N LYS A 653 -17.73 -57.77 54.44
CA LYS A 653 -16.78 -57.11 55.36
C LYS A 653 -15.37 -57.66 55.11
N ALA A 654 -14.48 -56.81 54.62
CA ALA A 654 -13.07 -57.14 54.46
C ALA A 654 -12.20 -56.26 55.35
N VAL A 655 -11.02 -56.78 55.68
CA VAL A 655 -10.02 -56.07 56.47
C VAL A 655 -9.18 -55.20 55.54
N TYR A 656 -9.19 -53.90 55.80
CA TYR A 656 -8.42 -52.90 55.06
C TYR A 656 -7.34 -52.27 55.95
N ILE A 657 -6.26 -51.78 55.33
CA ILE A 657 -5.29 -50.89 55.95
C ILE A 657 -5.55 -49.46 55.47
N ARG A 658 -5.69 -48.53 56.43
CA ARG A 658 -5.86 -47.09 56.19
C ARG A 658 -4.52 -46.47 55.77
N ARG A 659 -4.35 -46.25 54.47
CA ARG A 659 -3.16 -45.64 53.87
C ARG A 659 -3.19 -44.11 53.91
N PHE A 660 -4.34 -43.51 53.60
CA PHE A 660 -4.51 -42.05 53.53
C PHE A 660 -5.60 -41.52 54.46
N LYS A 661 -5.30 -40.43 55.16
CA LYS A 661 -6.27 -39.72 56.02
C LYS A 661 -7.20 -38.82 55.19
N THR A 662 -8.38 -38.48 55.72
CA THR A 662 -9.36 -37.61 55.05
C THR A 662 -8.76 -36.29 54.55
N ARG A 663 -7.92 -35.63 55.35
CA ARG A 663 -7.21 -34.41 54.92
C ARG A 663 -6.40 -34.58 53.63
N HIS A 664 -5.70 -35.71 53.46
CA HIS A 664 -4.89 -35.95 52.25
C HIS A 664 -5.79 -36.19 51.03
N ARG A 665 -6.91 -36.88 51.24
CA ARG A 665 -7.88 -37.18 50.18
C ARG A 665 -8.57 -35.92 49.68
N VAL A 666 -9.00 -35.04 50.61
CA VAL A 666 -9.62 -33.76 50.28
C VAL A 666 -8.63 -32.85 49.57
N THR A 667 -7.40 -32.72 50.07
CA THR A 667 -6.34 -31.98 49.39
C THR A 667 -6.14 -32.49 47.96
N HIS A 668 -6.07 -33.81 47.77
CA HIS A 668 -5.91 -34.39 46.43
C HIS A 668 -7.08 -34.07 45.48
N ILE A 669 -8.32 -34.01 45.97
CA ILE A 669 -9.46 -33.59 45.15
C ILE A 669 -9.28 -32.13 44.69
N PHE A 670 -8.86 -31.23 45.59
CA PHE A 670 -8.52 -29.86 45.20
C PHE A 670 -7.39 -29.80 44.19
N VAL A 671 -6.35 -30.62 44.34
CA VAL A 671 -5.26 -30.73 43.34
C VAL A 671 -5.81 -31.15 41.98
N ILE A 672 -6.63 -32.21 41.90
CA ILE A 672 -7.20 -32.68 40.62
C ILE A 672 -8.00 -31.55 39.95
N LEU A 673 -8.90 -30.91 40.70
CA LEU A 673 -9.80 -29.89 40.16
C LEU A 673 -9.03 -28.65 39.71
N SER A 674 -8.12 -28.12 40.53
CA SER A 674 -7.37 -26.92 40.17
C SER A 674 -6.36 -27.20 39.05
N PHE A 675 -5.67 -28.35 39.08
CA PHE A 675 -4.71 -28.72 38.05
C PHE A 675 -5.38 -28.91 36.69
N MET A 676 -6.57 -29.53 36.63
CA MET A 676 -7.30 -29.70 35.37
C MET A 676 -7.69 -28.34 34.77
N ILE A 677 -8.19 -27.40 35.58
CA ILE A 677 -8.53 -26.06 35.10
C ILE A 677 -7.27 -25.31 34.62
N LEU A 678 -6.17 -25.37 35.37
CA LEU A 678 -4.88 -24.75 34.99
C LEU A 678 -4.32 -25.37 33.70
N ALA A 679 -4.40 -26.69 33.54
CA ALA A 679 -3.93 -27.39 32.35
C ALA A 679 -4.75 -27.01 31.11
N LEU A 680 -6.08 -27.01 31.21
CA LEU A 680 -6.95 -26.64 30.08
C LEU A 680 -6.74 -25.19 29.65
N THR A 681 -6.78 -24.26 30.60
CA THR A 681 -6.60 -22.82 30.33
C THR A 681 -5.19 -22.48 29.87
N GLY A 682 -4.16 -23.13 30.42
CA GLY A 682 -2.76 -22.91 30.04
C GLY A 682 -2.39 -23.49 28.67
N MET A 683 -2.84 -24.72 28.37
CA MET A 683 -2.57 -25.34 27.07
C MET A 683 -3.34 -24.68 25.93
N MET A 684 -4.56 -24.18 26.21
CA MET A 684 -5.30 -23.33 25.29
C MET A 684 -4.45 -22.13 24.83
N LEU A 685 -3.81 -21.42 25.77
CA LEU A 685 -2.96 -20.27 25.44
C LEU A 685 -1.64 -20.68 24.78
N LYS A 686 -1.01 -21.80 25.20
CA LYS A 686 0.26 -22.28 24.63
C LYS A 686 0.13 -22.64 23.15
N PHE A 687 -1.01 -23.22 22.76
CA PHE A 687 -1.31 -23.68 21.40
C PHE A 687 -2.37 -22.83 20.72
N ALA A 688 -2.30 -21.50 20.90
CA ALA A 688 -3.28 -20.53 20.41
C ALA A 688 -3.55 -20.61 18.90
N ASN A 689 -2.57 -21.03 18.10
CA ASN A 689 -2.70 -21.22 16.66
C ASN A 689 -3.54 -22.45 16.26
N MET A 690 -3.83 -23.36 17.20
CA MET A 690 -4.53 -24.60 16.90
C MET A 690 -6.05 -24.43 16.93
N PRO A 691 -6.81 -25.04 16.00
CA PRO A 691 -8.27 -24.91 15.95
C PRO A 691 -8.98 -25.34 17.24
N TRP A 692 -8.46 -26.38 17.91
CA TRP A 692 -9.03 -26.88 19.17
C TRP A 692 -8.89 -25.87 20.31
N ALA A 693 -7.85 -25.01 20.28
CA ALA A 693 -7.63 -23.99 21.30
C ALA A 693 -8.67 -22.87 21.18
N ASN A 694 -9.00 -22.45 19.94
CA ASN A 694 -10.09 -21.52 19.68
C ASN A 694 -11.44 -22.06 20.17
N THR A 695 -11.78 -23.32 19.81
CA THR A 695 -13.02 -23.96 20.28
C THR A 695 -13.08 -24.04 21.81
N LEU A 696 -11.94 -24.30 22.47
CA LEU A 696 -11.87 -24.35 23.92
C LEU A 696 -11.99 -22.94 24.55
N ALA A 697 -11.42 -21.92 23.93
CA ALA A 697 -11.56 -20.54 24.36
C ALA A 697 -13.03 -20.09 24.31
N ASP A 698 -13.72 -20.36 23.21
CA ASP A 698 -15.16 -20.07 23.06
C ASP A 698 -15.99 -20.79 24.13
N PHE A 699 -15.73 -22.08 24.35
CA PHE A 699 -16.40 -22.87 25.38
C PHE A 699 -16.21 -22.30 26.79
N LEU A 700 -15.05 -21.73 27.09
CA LEU A 700 -14.74 -21.12 28.38
C LEU A 700 -15.25 -19.68 28.51
N GLY A 701 -15.92 -19.13 27.48
CA GLY A 701 -16.43 -17.75 27.47
C GLY A 701 -15.38 -16.72 27.06
N GLY A 702 -14.43 -17.11 26.21
CA GLY A 702 -13.34 -16.28 25.69
C GLY A 702 -12.10 -16.23 26.57
N VAL A 703 -11.03 -15.61 26.04
CA VAL A 703 -9.70 -15.54 26.67
C VAL A 703 -9.74 -14.87 28.06
N LYS A 704 -10.53 -13.80 28.21
CA LYS A 704 -10.69 -13.06 29.47
C LYS A 704 -11.27 -13.95 30.58
N SER A 705 -12.30 -14.73 30.25
CA SER A 705 -12.93 -15.69 31.17
C SER A 705 -11.97 -16.83 31.50
N ALA A 706 -11.30 -17.41 30.50
CA ALA A 706 -10.30 -18.46 30.71
C ALA A 706 -9.17 -18.00 31.64
N GLY A 707 -8.69 -16.76 31.49
CA GLY A 707 -7.72 -16.16 32.41
C GLY A 707 -8.23 -16.01 33.84
N ASN A 708 -9.51 -15.69 34.04
CA ASN A 708 -10.12 -15.64 35.37
C ASN A 708 -10.20 -17.03 36.01
N TRP A 709 -10.60 -18.04 35.24
CA TRP A 709 -10.59 -19.44 35.69
C TRP A 709 -9.19 -19.93 36.04
N HIS A 710 -8.18 -19.56 35.24
CA HIS A 710 -6.79 -19.88 35.50
C HIS A 710 -6.34 -19.30 36.85
N ARG A 711 -6.60 -18.01 37.09
CA ARG A 711 -6.27 -17.32 38.36
C ARG A 711 -7.01 -17.90 39.57
N PHE A 712 -8.30 -18.22 39.41
CA PHE A 712 -9.08 -18.87 40.48
C PHE A 712 -8.48 -20.23 40.86
N ALA A 713 -8.12 -21.06 39.87
CA ALA A 713 -7.47 -22.33 40.11
C ALA A 713 -6.06 -22.17 40.70
N ALA A 714 -5.31 -21.12 40.32
CA ALA A 714 -4.02 -20.78 40.92
C ALA A 714 -4.16 -20.44 42.42
N ILE A 715 -5.19 -19.69 42.83
CA ILE A 715 -5.46 -19.39 44.25
C ILE A 715 -5.71 -20.68 45.05
N ILE A 716 -6.50 -21.61 44.50
CA ILE A 716 -6.70 -22.93 45.13
C ILE A 716 -5.37 -23.66 45.27
N THR A 717 -4.52 -23.61 44.25
CA THR A 717 -3.20 -24.21 44.25
C THR A 717 -2.27 -23.63 45.31
N PHE A 718 -2.15 -22.32 45.41
CA PHE A 718 -1.41 -21.67 46.49
C PHE A 718 -1.99 -22.00 47.87
N GLY A 719 -3.31 -22.05 47.99
CA GLY A 719 -4.02 -22.37 49.23
C GLY A 719 -3.68 -23.77 49.75
N TYR A 720 -3.78 -24.81 48.91
CA TYR A 720 -3.42 -26.16 49.34
C TYR A 720 -1.91 -26.33 49.55
N PHE A 721 -1.08 -25.63 48.78
CA PHE A 721 0.38 -25.70 48.92
C PHE A 721 0.82 -25.09 50.26
N ALA A 722 0.27 -23.92 50.61
CA ALA A 722 0.48 -23.27 51.91
C ALA A 722 -0.06 -24.13 53.07
N PHE A 723 -1.24 -24.73 52.91
CA PHE A 723 -1.80 -25.67 53.89
C PHE A 723 -0.87 -26.88 54.09
N HIS A 724 -0.34 -27.45 53.01
CA HIS A 724 0.57 -28.59 53.08
C HIS A 724 1.90 -28.23 53.74
N LEU A 725 2.51 -27.11 53.38
CA LEU A 725 3.74 -26.61 54.01
C LEU A 725 3.52 -26.36 55.51
N SER A 726 2.42 -25.72 55.87
CA SER A 726 2.03 -25.48 57.26
C SER A 726 1.80 -26.79 58.03
N ALA A 727 1.17 -27.79 57.40
CA ALA A 727 0.96 -29.10 58.00
C ALA A 727 2.27 -29.88 58.23
N LEU A 728 3.25 -29.75 57.32
CA LEU A 728 4.59 -30.32 57.47
C LEU A 728 5.35 -29.64 58.62
N LEU A 729 5.36 -28.31 58.66
CA LEU A 729 5.99 -27.53 59.73
C LEU A 729 5.36 -27.85 61.09
N TYR A 730 4.03 -27.86 61.18
CA TYR A 730 3.30 -28.23 62.39
C TYR A 730 3.64 -29.65 62.87
N THR A 731 3.72 -30.61 61.94
CA THR A 731 4.07 -32.00 62.28
C THR A 731 5.50 -32.11 62.82
N LYS A 732 6.45 -31.38 62.22
CA LYS A 732 7.83 -31.28 62.71
C LYS A 732 7.89 -30.70 64.12
N PHE A 733 7.24 -29.55 64.35
CA PHE A 733 7.27 -28.86 65.64
C PHE A 733 6.56 -29.65 66.75
N LYS A 734 5.35 -30.16 66.49
CA LYS A 734 4.57 -30.93 67.48
C LYS A 734 5.24 -32.23 67.90
N ARG A 735 5.95 -32.90 66.98
CA ARG A 735 6.61 -34.18 67.25
C ARG A 735 8.07 -34.06 67.66
N GLY A 736 8.62 -32.83 67.72
CA GLY A 736 10.01 -32.59 68.11
C GLY A 736 11.05 -33.32 67.23
N ILE A 737 10.72 -33.60 65.98
CA ILE A 737 11.57 -34.43 65.10
C ILE A 737 12.80 -33.61 64.68
N LYS A 738 14.00 -34.16 64.87
CA LYS A 738 15.24 -33.54 64.38
C LYS A 738 15.17 -33.37 62.87
N VAL A 739 15.72 -32.27 62.34
CA VAL A 739 15.66 -31.96 60.89
C VAL A 739 16.22 -33.11 60.04
N LYS A 740 17.31 -33.76 60.51
CA LYS A 740 17.91 -34.92 59.84
C LYS A 740 16.95 -36.11 59.73
N ASP A 741 16.19 -36.40 60.79
CA ASP A 741 15.25 -37.53 60.81
C ASP A 741 13.95 -37.19 60.07
N PHE A 742 13.57 -35.91 60.04
CA PHE A 742 12.44 -35.44 59.24
C PHE A 742 12.72 -35.57 57.74
N ILE A 743 13.96 -35.29 57.31
CA ILE A 743 14.36 -35.34 55.90
C ILE A 743 14.76 -36.76 55.49
N PHE A 744 15.58 -37.48 56.25
CA PHE A 744 16.21 -38.73 55.77
C PHE A 744 15.65 -40.03 56.37
N SER A 745 14.54 -39.99 57.13
CA SER A 745 13.93 -41.22 57.65
C SER A 745 13.36 -42.12 56.55
N SER A 746 13.19 -43.40 56.86
CA SER A 746 12.59 -44.41 55.97
C SER A 746 11.15 -44.07 55.55
N SER A 747 10.43 -43.30 56.37
CA SER A 747 9.05 -42.85 56.13
C SER A 747 8.94 -41.43 55.55
N SER A 748 10.07 -40.77 55.31
CA SER A 748 10.14 -39.45 54.67
C SER A 748 9.78 -39.52 53.18
N LEU A 749 9.23 -38.41 52.68
CA LEU A 749 8.97 -38.19 51.25
C LEU A 749 10.20 -37.70 50.48
N MET A 750 11.31 -37.40 51.17
CA MET A 750 12.57 -37.01 50.54
C MET A 750 13.38 -38.24 50.11
N PHE A 751 14.26 -38.03 49.12
CA PHE A 751 15.18 -39.06 48.63
C PHE A 751 16.25 -39.40 49.67
N ASN A 752 16.54 -40.69 49.80
CA ASN A 752 17.55 -41.25 50.69
C ASN A 752 18.34 -42.37 49.98
N ARG A 753 19.39 -42.91 50.64
CA ARG A 753 20.25 -43.96 50.06
C ARG A 753 19.53 -45.29 49.77
N GLN A 754 18.36 -45.52 50.38
CA GLN A 754 17.56 -46.71 50.09
C GLN A 754 16.87 -46.58 48.72
N ASP A 755 16.45 -45.37 48.33
CA ASP A 755 15.78 -45.14 47.05
C ASP A 755 16.68 -45.48 45.86
N LEU A 756 17.98 -45.15 45.93
CA LEU A 756 18.97 -45.53 44.90
C LEU A 756 19.16 -47.05 44.81
N ARG A 757 19.15 -47.74 45.96
CA ARG A 757 19.24 -49.21 46.00
C ARG A 757 17.98 -49.85 45.42
N ASP A 758 16.81 -49.33 45.78
CA ASP A 758 15.53 -49.79 45.28
C ASP A 758 15.43 -49.53 43.77
N PHE A 759 15.85 -48.36 43.27
CA PHE A 759 15.92 -48.07 41.84
C PHE A 759 16.80 -49.07 41.08
N ALA A 760 18.05 -49.28 41.50
CA ALA A 760 18.95 -50.22 40.85
C ALA A 760 18.41 -51.66 40.88
N ALA A 761 17.77 -52.06 41.98
CA ALA A 761 17.10 -53.35 42.09
C ALA A 761 15.88 -53.45 41.16
N THR A 762 15.10 -52.38 41.01
CA THR A 762 13.95 -52.32 40.09
C THR A 762 14.41 -52.42 38.64
N ILE A 763 15.49 -51.74 38.23
CA ILE A 763 16.05 -51.88 36.88
C ILE A 763 16.50 -53.33 36.65
N LYS A 764 17.21 -53.95 37.60
CA LYS A 764 17.58 -55.38 37.50
C LYS A 764 16.34 -56.27 37.36
N TRP A 765 15.26 -55.98 38.08
CA TRP A 765 14.00 -56.70 37.97
C TRP A 765 13.32 -56.53 36.60
N PHE A 766 13.33 -55.32 36.04
CA PHE A 766 12.79 -55.04 34.69
C PHE A 766 13.47 -55.91 33.63
N VAL A 767 14.81 -55.93 33.61
CA VAL A 767 15.61 -56.75 32.67
C VAL A 767 15.68 -58.23 33.09
N GLY A 768 15.02 -58.61 34.18
CA GLY A 768 14.91 -60.00 34.64
C GLY A 768 16.14 -60.60 35.30
N ARG A 769 17.10 -59.77 35.69
CA ARG A 769 18.32 -60.16 36.40
C ARG A 769 18.20 -60.06 37.93
N GLY A 770 16.97 -60.01 38.48
CA GLY A 770 16.73 -59.97 39.92
C GLY A 770 15.25 -60.12 40.34
N PRO A 771 14.98 -60.41 41.62
CA PRO A 771 13.63 -60.48 42.18
C PRO A 771 12.99 -59.08 42.32
N LYS A 772 11.66 -59.04 42.49
CA LYS A 772 10.92 -57.78 42.75
C LYS A 772 11.45 -57.14 44.04
N PRO A 773 11.84 -55.86 44.04
CA PRO A 773 12.32 -55.20 45.25
C PRO A 773 11.25 -55.14 46.33
N GLN A 774 11.68 -55.27 47.59
CA GLN A 774 10.79 -55.09 48.73
C GLN A 774 10.64 -53.60 49.03
N TYR A 775 9.56 -52.99 48.55
CA TYR A 775 9.33 -51.56 48.72
C TYR A 775 8.84 -51.21 50.14
N GLY A 776 9.23 -50.04 50.62
CA GLY A 776 8.76 -49.45 51.88
C GLY A 776 7.49 -48.62 51.70
N ARG A 777 7.20 -47.76 52.69
CA ARG A 777 6.00 -46.89 52.72
C ARG A 777 5.81 -46.08 51.45
N TRP A 778 6.90 -45.49 50.97
CA TRP A 778 6.98 -44.74 49.73
C TRP A 778 7.98 -45.43 48.80
N THR A 779 7.61 -45.63 47.54
CA THR A 779 8.56 -46.07 46.51
C THR A 779 9.35 -44.87 45.99
N TYR A 780 10.49 -45.11 45.36
CA TYR A 780 11.30 -44.02 44.81
C TYR A 780 10.54 -43.22 43.73
N TRP A 781 9.66 -43.87 42.95
CA TRP A 781 8.85 -43.17 41.94
C TRP A 781 7.70 -42.38 42.56
N GLU A 782 7.08 -42.84 43.66
CA GLU A 782 6.08 -42.03 44.39
C GLU A 782 6.71 -40.79 45.02
N LYS A 783 7.95 -40.92 45.53
CA LYS A 783 8.72 -39.75 46.01
C LYS A 783 9.07 -38.81 44.87
N PHE A 784 9.43 -39.35 43.71
CA PHE A 784 9.66 -38.53 42.52
C PHE A 784 8.41 -37.80 42.07
N ASP A 785 7.26 -38.49 41.92
CA ASP A 785 5.98 -37.86 41.57
C ASP A 785 5.64 -36.74 42.56
N TYR A 786 5.82 -36.97 43.87
CA TYR A 786 5.61 -35.94 44.89
C TYR A 786 6.58 -34.76 44.75
N MET A 787 7.86 -35.02 44.52
CA MET A 787 8.88 -33.97 44.36
C MET A 787 8.71 -33.18 43.06
N ALA A 788 8.37 -33.84 41.97
CA ALA A 788 8.07 -33.20 40.69
C ALA A 788 6.94 -32.19 40.84
N VAL A 789 5.84 -32.57 41.49
CA VAL A 789 4.72 -31.65 41.76
C VAL A 789 5.11 -30.59 42.80
N PHE A 790 5.81 -30.96 43.89
CA PHE A 790 6.16 -30.01 44.96
C PHE A 790 7.07 -28.89 44.47
N TRP A 791 8.13 -29.22 43.72
CA TRP A 791 9.01 -28.23 43.12
C TRP A 791 8.37 -27.54 41.92
N GLY A 792 7.63 -28.28 41.08
CA GLY A 792 6.90 -27.74 39.96
C GLY A 792 5.93 -26.63 40.37
N VAL A 793 5.13 -26.84 41.43
CA VAL A 793 4.25 -25.79 42.00
C VAL A 793 5.03 -24.56 42.47
N GLY A 794 6.23 -24.74 43.02
CA GLY A 794 7.11 -23.64 43.40
C GLY A 794 7.61 -22.82 42.20
N VAL A 795 8.08 -23.50 41.15
CA VAL A 795 8.62 -22.87 39.94
C VAL A 795 7.51 -22.20 39.13
N ILE A 796 6.45 -22.94 38.79
CA ILE A 796 5.30 -22.42 38.02
C ILE A 796 4.53 -21.37 38.82
N GLY A 797 4.46 -21.49 40.14
CA GLY A 797 3.82 -20.53 41.02
C GLY A 797 4.58 -19.20 41.06
N LEU A 798 5.91 -19.23 41.21
CA LEU A 798 6.72 -18.01 41.20
C LEU A 798 6.69 -17.32 39.83
N SER A 799 6.90 -18.07 38.74
CA SER A 799 6.82 -17.50 37.39
C SER A 799 5.41 -16.98 37.08
N GLY A 800 4.36 -17.67 37.54
CA GLY A 800 2.98 -17.24 37.39
C GLY A 800 2.65 -15.95 38.16
N LEU A 801 3.22 -15.76 39.36
CA LEU A 801 3.08 -14.50 40.11
C LEU A 801 3.75 -13.33 39.39
N ILE A 802 4.92 -13.55 38.78
CA ILE A 802 5.59 -12.53 37.95
C ILE A 802 4.70 -12.13 36.77
N LEU A 803 4.05 -13.08 36.10
CA LEU A 803 3.16 -12.84 34.97
C LEU A 803 1.80 -12.25 35.38
N TRP A 804 1.30 -12.55 36.58
CA TRP A 804 0.05 -12.00 37.09
C TRP A 804 0.23 -10.56 37.58
N PHE A 805 1.37 -10.23 38.20
CA PHE A 805 1.64 -8.90 38.74
C PHE A 805 2.93 -8.27 38.17
N PRO A 806 3.07 -8.17 36.84
CA PRO A 806 4.34 -7.75 36.22
C PRO A 806 4.71 -6.31 36.61
N GLU A 807 3.73 -5.43 36.77
CA GLU A 807 3.91 -4.02 37.20
C GLU A 807 4.48 -3.90 38.62
N ILE A 808 4.19 -4.86 39.52
CA ILE A 808 4.73 -4.89 40.88
C ILE A 808 6.16 -5.45 40.87
N PHE A 809 6.37 -6.58 40.19
CA PHE A 809 7.67 -7.25 40.17
C PHE A 809 8.75 -6.44 39.43
N THR A 810 8.37 -5.69 38.40
CA THR A 810 9.30 -4.81 37.66
C THR A 810 9.77 -3.60 38.45
N ARG A 811 9.13 -3.26 39.58
CA ARG A 811 9.65 -2.20 40.46
C ARG A 811 11.05 -2.50 40.99
N PHE A 812 11.41 -3.78 41.10
CA PHE A 812 12.72 -4.22 41.61
C PHE A 812 13.43 -5.25 40.73
N MET A 813 12.77 -5.79 39.70
CA MET A 813 13.37 -6.70 38.70
C MET A 813 13.35 -6.07 37.29
N PRO A 814 14.27 -6.45 36.40
CA PRO A 814 14.27 -5.94 35.02
C PRO A 814 13.14 -6.53 34.18
N GLY A 815 12.62 -5.78 33.19
CA GLY A 815 11.49 -6.19 32.35
C GLY A 815 11.71 -7.47 31.55
N TRP A 816 12.92 -7.74 31.07
CA TRP A 816 13.23 -8.98 30.33
C TRP A 816 13.01 -10.26 31.15
N LEU A 817 12.96 -10.15 32.49
CA LEU A 817 12.65 -11.28 33.36
C LEU A 817 11.20 -11.76 33.17
N ILE A 818 10.30 -10.91 32.70
CA ILE A 818 8.93 -11.30 32.32
C ILE A 818 8.99 -12.30 31.17
N ASN A 819 9.82 -12.06 30.14
CA ASN A 819 10.01 -13.00 29.03
C ASN A 819 10.54 -14.36 29.53
N VAL A 820 11.52 -14.36 30.44
CA VAL A 820 12.06 -15.60 31.03
C VAL A 820 11.02 -16.32 31.88
N ALA A 821 10.23 -15.58 32.67
CA ALA A 821 9.13 -16.14 33.44
C ALA A 821 8.08 -16.79 32.53
N GLN A 822 7.77 -16.18 31.37
CA GLN A 822 6.86 -16.75 30.38
C GLN A 822 7.37 -18.07 29.82
N ILE A 823 8.65 -18.16 29.44
CA ILE A 823 9.29 -19.41 28.97
C ILE A 823 9.19 -20.50 30.05
N ILE A 824 9.69 -20.20 31.26
CA ILE A 824 9.70 -21.17 32.37
C ILE A 824 8.27 -21.61 32.71
N HIS A 825 7.32 -20.68 32.83
CA HIS A 825 5.94 -21.01 33.15
C HIS A 825 5.30 -21.90 32.08
N SER A 826 5.48 -21.56 30.81
CA SER A 826 4.88 -22.29 29.68
C SER A 826 5.46 -23.70 29.51
N ASP A 827 6.77 -23.86 29.65
CA ASP A 827 7.44 -25.15 29.45
C ASP A 827 7.34 -26.05 30.67
N GLU A 828 7.38 -25.49 31.89
CA GLU A 828 7.09 -26.23 33.12
C GLU A 828 5.63 -26.71 33.13
N ALA A 829 4.69 -25.91 32.62
CA ALA A 829 3.30 -26.33 32.45
C ALA A 829 3.17 -27.53 31.49
N LEU A 830 3.87 -27.48 30.34
CA LEU A 830 3.88 -28.58 29.38
C LEU A 830 4.48 -29.85 30.00
N LEU A 831 5.60 -29.71 30.72
CA LEU A 831 6.24 -30.80 31.45
C LEU A 831 5.29 -31.39 32.51
N ALA A 832 4.65 -30.55 33.33
CA ALA A 832 3.74 -30.98 34.38
C ALA A 832 2.52 -31.70 33.81
N VAL A 833 1.87 -31.14 32.79
CA VAL A 833 0.69 -31.75 32.12
C VAL A 833 1.06 -33.08 31.49
N GLY A 834 2.13 -33.11 30.70
CA GLY A 834 2.57 -34.35 30.04
C GLY A 834 3.01 -35.40 31.07
N PHE A 835 3.78 -35.05 32.10
CA PHE A 835 4.23 -35.99 33.12
C PHE A 835 3.07 -36.55 33.94
N ILE A 836 2.11 -35.70 34.34
CA ILE A 836 0.97 -36.13 35.15
C ILE A 836 0.05 -37.06 34.35
N PHE A 837 -0.30 -36.69 33.11
CA PHE A 837 -1.25 -37.48 32.32
C PHE A 837 -0.65 -38.70 31.62
N THR A 838 0.69 -38.80 31.52
CA THR A 838 1.36 -40.00 30.98
C THR A 838 1.96 -40.86 32.09
N ILE A 839 2.98 -40.36 32.79
CA ILE A 839 3.79 -41.14 33.74
C ILE A 839 3.06 -41.36 35.04
N HIS A 840 2.51 -40.32 35.67
CA HIS A 840 1.81 -40.46 36.95
C HIS A 840 0.54 -41.31 36.79
N PHE A 841 -0.24 -41.07 35.75
CA PHE A 841 -1.41 -41.91 35.42
C PHE A 841 -1.01 -43.34 35.08
N PHE A 842 0.14 -43.59 34.45
CA PHE A 842 0.66 -44.94 34.29
C PHE A 842 1.00 -45.61 35.63
N ASN A 843 1.75 -44.90 36.49
CA ASN A 843 2.19 -45.40 37.79
C ASN A 843 1.03 -45.83 38.70
N THR A 844 -0.14 -45.22 38.53
CA THR A 844 -1.29 -45.37 39.44
C THR A 844 -2.51 -46.03 38.78
N HIS A 845 -2.94 -45.58 37.60
CA HIS A 845 -4.20 -45.96 36.98
C HIS A 845 -4.04 -46.94 35.80
N PHE A 846 -3.05 -46.75 34.93
CA PHE A 846 -2.81 -47.64 33.78
C PHE A 846 -1.86 -48.80 34.06
N ARG A 847 -1.29 -48.91 35.27
CA ARG A 847 -0.52 -50.11 35.64
C ARG A 847 -1.39 -51.34 35.40
N PRO A 848 -0.96 -52.31 34.55
CA PRO A 848 -1.75 -53.49 34.24
C PRO A 848 -2.31 -54.23 35.47
N GLU A 849 -1.55 -54.22 36.57
CA GLU A 849 -1.92 -54.85 37.85
C GLU A 849 -3.02 -54.15 38.65
N ALA A 850 -3.33 -52.87 38.40
CA ALA A 850 -4.39 -52.12 39.09
C ALA A 850 -5.47 -51.60 38.13
N PHE A 851 -5.40 -51.99 36.86
CA PHE A 851 -6.41 -51.67 35.84
C PHE A 851 -7.75 -52.30 36.23
N PRO A 852 -8.89 -51.56 36.20
CA PRO A 852 -9.11 -50.31 35.47
C PRO A 852 -8.66 -49.01 36.14
N MET A 853 -8.53 -48.96 37.47
CA MET A 853 -8.08 -47.76 38.20
C MET A 853 -7.77 -48.07 39.66
N ASP A 854 -6.64 -47.56 40.19
CA ASP A 854 -6.39 -47.55 41.63
C ASP A 854 -7.30 -46.54 42.35
N THR A 855 -8.09 -47.02 43.31
CA THR A 855 -9.07 -46.22 44.06
C THR A 855 -8.59 -45.80 45.45
N VAL A 856 -7.38 -46.19 45.86
CA VAL A 856 -6.88 -46.00 47.23
C VAL A 856 -6.80 -44.53 47.64
N ILE A 857 -6.51 -43.61 46.72
CA ILE A 857 -6.49 -42.18 47.04
C ILE A 857 -7.90 -41.62 47.30
N PHE A 858 -8.93 -42.19 46.68
CA PHE A 858 -10.31 -41.78 46.87
C PHE A 858 -10.99 -42.46 48.04
N THR A 859 -10.65 -43.72 48.34
CA THR A 859 -11.22 -44.47 49.47
C THR A 859 -10.40 -44.28 50.75
N GLY A 860 -9.08 -44.11 50.64
CA GLY A 860 -8.11 -44.06 51.73
C GLY A 860 -7.63 -45.42 52.24
N HIS A 861 -8.16 -46.52 51.68
CA HIS A 861 -8.08 -47.87 52.25
C HIS A 861 -7.65 -48.88 51.19
N LEU A 862 -6.75 -49.81 51.55
CA LEU A 862 -6.27 -50.89 50.68
C LEU A 862 -6.49 -52.26 51.37
N PRO A 863 -6.95 -53.31 50.65
CA PRO A 863 -7.08 -54.65 51.24
C PRO A 863 -5.75 -55.17 51.79
N ILE A 864 -5.79 -55.85 52.94
CA ILE A 864 -4.58 -56.27 53.65
C ILE A 864 -3.67 -57.18 52.82
N GLU A 865 -4.22 -58.11 52.03
CA GLU A 865 -3.41 -59.01 51.20
C GLU A 865 -2.68 -58.26 50.06
N VAL A 866 -3.32 -57.25 49.47
CA VAL A 866 -2.68 -56.39 48.46
C VAL A 866 -1.61 -55.51 49.11
N TYR A 867 -1.83 -55.04 50.34
CA TYR A 867 -0.86 -54.24 51.08
C TYR A 867 0.42 -55.03 51.40
N LYS A 868 0.31 -56.29 51.79
CA LYS A 868 1.47 -57.18 52.05
C LYS A 868 2.36 -57.33 50.82
N GLU A 869 1.76 -57.51 49.65
CA GLU A 869 2.50 -57.70 48.39
C GLU A 869 3.11 -56.40 47.84
N ASP A 870 2.36 -55.29 47.91
CA ASP A 870 2.80 -54.02 47.34
C ASP A 870 3.76 -53.26 48.29
N ARG A 871 3.69 -53.50 49.63
CA ARG A 871 4.47 -52.80 50.68
C ARG A 871 5.05 -53.73 51.75
N PRO A 872 5.84 -54.74 51.38
CA PRO A 872 6.31 -55.77 52.32
C PRO A 872 7.14 -55.21 53.48
N LYS A 873 8.05 -54.26 53.23
CA LYS A 873 8.91 -53.69 54.30
C LYS A 873 8.12 -52.90 55.33
N GLU A 874 7.15 -52.10 54.88
CA GLU A 874 6.33 -51.31 55.81
C GLU A 874 5.38 -52.21 56.61
N TYR A 875 4.83 -53.26 55.98
CA TYR A 875 4.01 -54.23 56.69
C TYR A 875 4.81 -54.94 57.80
N GLU A 876 6.04 -55.39 57.52
CA GLU A 876 6.93 -55.96 58.53
C GLU A 876 7.27 -54.95 59.65
N GLU A 877 7.51 -53.68 59.31
CA GLU A 877 7.79 -52.62 60.28
C GLU A 877 6.58 -52.32 61.18
N LEU A 878 5.37 -52.32 60.62
CA LEU A 878 4.11 -52.16 61.37
C LEU A 878 3.83 -53.33 62.30
N LEU A 879 4.15 -54.55 61.88
CA LEU A 879 4.07 -55.75 62.73
C LEU A 879 5.10 -55.68 63.87
N ARG A 880 6.36 -55.35 63.58
CA ARG A 880 7.43 -55.24 64.58
C ARG A 880 7.19 -54.12 65.59
N SER A 881 6.55 -53.03 65.17
CA SER A 881 6.26 -51.88 66.04
C SER A 881 4.93 -51.96 66.78
N GLY A 882 4.11 -53.01 66.55
CA GLY A 882 2.80 -53.18 67.19
C GLY A 882 1.72 -52.19 66.73
N LYS A 883 1.98 -51.38 65.69
CA LYS A 883 1.07 -50.31 65.22
C LYS A 883 0.07 -50.77 64.16
N ILE A 884 0.07 -52.05 63.82
CA ILE A 884 -0.81 -52.62 62.78
C ILE A 884 -2.29 -52.41 63.11
N ASP A 885 -2.67 -52.48 64.39
CA ASP A 885 -4.06 -52.34 64.84
C ASP A 885 -4.58 -50.89 64.77
N GLU A 886 -3.69 -49.89 64.83
CA GLU A 886 -4.07 -48.47 64.68
C GLU A 886 -4.49 -48.10 63.24
N VAL A 887 -4.08 -48.91 62.28
CA VAL A 887 -4.30 -48.69 60.83
C VAL A 887 -5.25 -49.70 60.20
N LYS A 888 -5.56 -50.79 60.90
CA LYS A 888 -6.50 -51.83 60.46
C LYS A 888 -7.93 -51.35 60.66
N VAL A 889 -8.75 -51.45 59.61
CA VAL A 889 -10.17 -51.04 59.65
C VAL A 889 -11.00 -52.08 58.90
N GLU A 890 -12.08 -52.55 59.53
CA GLU A 890 -13.10 -53.34 58.85
C GLU A 890 -14.14 -52.42 58.22
N LEU A 891 -14.27 -52.51 56.89
CA LEU A 891 -15.17 -51.66 56.12
C LEU A 891 -15.93 -52.50 55.10
N ASP A 892 -17.18 -52.10 54.83
CA ASP A 892 -17.95 -52.53 53.67
C ASP A 892 -18.19 -51.30 52.79
N ILE A 893 -17.52 -51.24 51.64
CA ILE A 893 -17.64 -50.10 50.72
C ILE A 893 -18.79 -50.37 49.76
N SER A 894 -19.89 -49.61 49.91
CA SER A 894 -21.05 -49.70 49.03
C SER A 894 -20.68 -49.67 47.55
N LYS A 895 -21.29 -50.58 46.77
CA LYS A 895 -21.11 -50.67 45.31
C LYS A 895 -21.44 -49.36 44.58
N THR A 896 -22.42 -48.60 45.07
CA THR A 896 -22.81 -47.29 44.51
C THR A 896 -21.70 -46.26 44.67
N ARG A 897 -21.09 -46.22 45.86
CA ARG A 897 -19.95 -45.32 46.16
C ARG A 897 -18.73 -45.66 45.32
N MET A 898 -18.43 -46.95 45.15
CA MET A 898 -17.33 -47.39 44.28
C MET A 898 -17.57 -47.05 42.81
N ARG A 899 -18.80 -47.19 42.31
CA ARG A 899 -19.16 -46.76 40.96
C ARG A 899 -18.94 -45.26 40.76
N PHE A 900 -19.41 -44.43 41.69
CA PHE A 900 -19.22 -42.98 41.63
C PHE A 900 -17.74 -42.58 41.56
N ILE A 901 -16.90 -43.16 42.44
CA ILE A 901 -15.45 -42.90 42.45
C ILE A 901 -14.80 -43.31 41.12
N LYS A 902 -15.16 -44.49 40.58
CA LYS A 902 -14.64 -44.95 39.30
C LYS A 902 -15.06 -44.01 38.17
N ILE A 903 -16.33 -43.61 38.08
CA ILE A 903 -16.82 -42.66 37.07
C ILE A 903 -16.08 -41.32 37.17
N PHE A 904 -15.99 -40.76 38.38
CA PHE A 904 -15.28 -39.50 38.62
C PHE A 904 -13.83 -39.59 38.14
N GLY A 905 -13.07 -40.60 38.57
CA GLY A 905 -11.67 -40.76 38.15
C GLY A 905 -11.53 -41.00 36.64
N PHE A 906 -12.44 -41.78 36.03
CA PHE A 906 -12.43 -42.01 34.58
C PHE A 906 -12.69 -40.74 33.76
N ILE A 907 -13.52 -39.82 34.24
CA ILE A 907 -13.74 -38.53 33.57
C ILE A 907 -12.44 -37.73 33.48
N PHE A 908 -11.74 -37.53 34.60
CA PHE A 908 -10.46 -36.80 34.61
C PHE A 908 -9.36 -37.54 33.85
N LEU A 909 -9.36 -38.86 33.91
CA LEU A 909 -8.45 -39.71 33.15
C LEU A 909 -8.63 -39.52 31.64
N SER A 910 -9.86 -39.61 31.16
CA SER A 910 -10.19 -39.43 29.73
C SER A 910 -9.89 -38.01 29.27
N LEU A 911 -10.21 -36.99 30.07
CA LEU A 911 -9.88 -35.60 29.77
C LEU A 911 -8.36 -35.38 29.68
N GLY A 912 -7.59 -35.94 30.62
CA GLY A 912 -6.13 -35.85 30.61
C GLY A 912 -5.49 -36.52 29.40
N ILE A 913 -5.99 -37.70 29.00
CA ILE A 913 -5.53 -38.39 27.77
C ILE A 913 -5.88 -37.57 26.53
N MET A 914 -7.13 -37.10 26.45
CA MET A 914 -7.58 -36.28 25.33
C MET A 914 -6.69 -35.05 25.18
N LEU A 915 -6.40 -34.34 26.28
CA LEU A 915 -5.50 -33.19 26.26
C LEU A 915 -4.08 -33.58 25.83
N THR A 916 -3.56 -34.72 26.32
CA THR A 916 -2.24 -35.23 25.90
C THR A 916 -2.19 -35.53 24.40
N LEU A 917 -3.24 -36.15 23.85
CA LEU A 917 -3.33 -36.41 22.41
C LEU A 917 -3.40 -35.12 21.59
N LEU A 918 -4.14 -34.12 22.06
CA LEU A 918 -4.20 -32.79 21.43
C LEU A 918 -2.84 -32.08 21.47
N ILE A 919 -2.10 -32.18 22.57
CA ILE A 919 -0.73 -31.66 22.69
C ILE A 919 0.19 -32.35 21.68
N ILE A 920 0.18 -33.68 21.62
CA ILE A 920 1.00 -34.45 20.65
C ILE A 920 0.62 -34.08 19.22
N TYR A 921 -0.68 -33.98 18.93
CA TYR A 921 -1.18 -33.53 17.63
C TYR A 921 -0.65 -32.14 17.27
N SER A 922 -0.68 -31.20 18.23
CA SER A 922 -0.19 -29.83 18.03
C SER A 922 1.33 -29.79 17.82
N LEU A 923 2.10 -30.64 18.50
CA LEU A 923 3.55 -30.73 18.31
C LEU A 923 3.96 -31.38 16.98
N LEU A 924 3.12 -32.25 16.40
CA LEU A 924 3.42 -32.95 15.14
C LEU A 924 2.90 -32.24 13.91
N PHE A 925 1.75 -31.57 14.02
CA PHE A 925 1.02 -31.00 12.89
C PHE A 925 0.76 -29.50 13.02
N GLY A 926 1.15 -28.88 14.14
CA GLY A 926 1.09 -27.43 14.28
C GLY A 926 2.06 -26.78 13.30
N SER A 927 1.53 -25.95 12.40
CA SER A 927 2.35 -25.02 11.63
C SER A 927 2.92 -23.98 12.58
N HIS A 928 4.25 -23.94 12.68
CA HIS A 928 4.97 -22.85 13.34
C HIS A 928 4.83 -21.55 12.56
#